data_AF-A0A2H3JFM5-F1
#
_entry.id   AF-A0A2H3JFM5-F1
#
_cell.length_a   1.000
_cell.length_b   1.000
_cell.length_c   1.000
_cell.angle_alpha   90.00
_cell.angle_beta   90.00
_cell.angle_gamma   90.00
#
_symmetry.space_group_name_H-M   'P 1'
#
loop_
_entity.id
_entity.type
_entity.pdbx_description
1 polymer ?
#
loop_
_entity_poly.entity_id
_entity_poly.type
_entity_poly.pdbx_seq_one_letter_code
_entity_poly.pdbx_strand_id
1 'polypeptide(L)'
;MSHNTETSVVSNKGESDDEVEWISPPVYNAGLQTSYDIQARTLFPEDFERIVRKHGAVEFVLDPHNPERVVGLAEPTGFINKCDELSFERFGQGIHALSDIMHTMSSKGLVRLATGQLQRAISVWDRLQTDPLYLYARIERRARNAPETFPSSAMGTGSSVPGPTPAELLSRQRFVGMTARYILQSALVDIGHWSCVLAYLHDVEGLDEREGRFGARERRGKIMAQVKRILDTLQSNLLVDFASALSMLPDVRPYAECVKNYGDYTGAAIGYNWSKYPNMLGILTELNTLRGAFLRFLAQVLGSHDDLENRERYLKDISNAVSKASQSELDALGPDVLNAWGEVEMITDIIMILGTDDEDWVNIRPDARLLEHIRNNARSADVFEAAMINKYTKNAEALKSEDNFKKFWEELRKSSLKNARKPLEKLVFFESPAPTWRHGPGLQAVNTPTGINIEPSTAPKLTKTQRKKARRYQQRLARMAEGAAVDGTSEGKNIAPTTADISTPAAAQVAGPSQAYVVPSAPLEAVPEPIAPRAPKIKTRGVADVSRIEARDVEPVQNITERKSNVPAVYALGKSYNTMERLLVRNEGSMDWHDFERMMVQLHFKVIPTSGSAIVFSPPESANTTPFFMHRPHGSAMEPWKVREVGKRLKKQYDITCKHSDSMISRCIGSFLCLICTVVGL
;
A
#
# COMPACT_ATOMS: atom_id res chain seq x y z
N MET A 1 -0.82 6.94 -27.29
CA MET A 1 -2.06 6.98 -28.09
C MET A 1 -3.20 7.24 -27.13
N SER A 2 -3.59 8.51 -26.95
CA SER A 2 -4.67 8.92 -26.04
C SER A 2 -6.01 8.77 -26.76
N HIS A 3 -6.79 7.75 -26.41
CA HIS A 3 -8.20 7.70 -26.78
C HIS A 3 -8.97 8.70 -25.90
N ASN A 4 -9.18 9.92 -26.41
CA ASN A 4 -10.22 10.80 -25.88
C ASN A 4 -11.57 10.24 -26.33
N THR A 5 -12.22 9.43 -25.50
CA THR A 5 -13.64 9.13 -25.65
C THR A 5 -14.43 10.33 -25.12
N GLU A 6 -14.81 11.25 -26.01
CA GLU A 6 -15.85 12.24 -25.72
C GLU A 6 -17.13 11.47 -25.34
N THR A 7 -17.53 11.58 -24.08
CA THR A 7 -18.75 10.94 -23.57
C THR A 7 -19.79 12.04 -23.44
N SER A 8 -20.86 11.98 -24.23
CA SER A 8 -21.94 12.97 -24.20
C SER A 8 -23.23 12.35 -23.67
N VAL A 9 -23.97 13.13 -22.87
CA VAL A 9 -25.03 12.61 -22.01
C VAL A 9 -26.28 13.45 -22.16
N VAL A 10 -27.41 12.78 -22.31
CA VAL A 10 -28.70 13.39 -22.62
C VAL A 10 -29.51 13.53 -21.33
N SER A 11 -29.86 14.75 -20.95
CA SER A 11 -30.71 15.04 -19.77
C SER A 11 -31.99 15.74 -20.23
N ASN A 12 -33.15 15.21 -19.86
CA ASN A 12 -34.43 15.86 -20.13
C ASN A 12 -34.82 16.71 -18.91
N LYS A 13 -34.52 18.02 -18.94
CA LYS A 13 -34.94 18.98 -17.90
C LYS A 13 -36.28 19.61 -18.29
N GLY A 14 -37.38 19.05 -17.79
CA GLY A 14 -38.66 19.75 -17.69
C GLY A 14 -38.75 20.56 -16.38
N GLU A 15 -39.66 21.54 -16.31
CA GLU A 15 -39.82 22.50 -15.19
C GLU A 15 -40.21 21.88 -13.82
N SER A 16 -40.28 20.57 -13.68
CA SER A 16 -40.44 19.91 -12.37
C SER A 16 -39.10 19.34 -11.90
N ASP A 17 -38.63 19.78 -10.73
CA ASP A 17 -37.43 19.25 -10.05
C ASP A 17 -37.50 17.74 -9.72
N ASP A 18 -38.64 17.09 -9.99
CA ASP A 18 -38.86 15.67 -9.76
C ASP A 18 -38.79 14.88 -11.07
N GLU A 19 -37.79 14.00 -11.16
CA GLU A 19 -37.58 12.95 -12.17
C GLU A 19 -37.00 13.39 -13.54
N VAL A 20 -35.69 13.64 -13.57
CA VAL A 20 -34.90 13.44 -14.81
C VAL A 20 -34.93 11.95 -15.13
N GLU A 21 -35.73 11.54 -16.12
CA GLU A 21 -35.69 10.18 -16.69
C GLU A 21 -34.35 10.00 -17.42
N TRP A 22 -33.35 9.50 -16.69
CA TRP A 22 -32.10 9.06 -17.28
C TRP A 22 -32.38 7.82 -18.11
N ILE A 23 -32.19 7.92 -19.41
CA ILE A 23 -32.21 6.78 -20.32
C ILE A 23 -31.02 5.89 -19.93
N SER A 24 -31.23 4.97 -18.99
CA SER A 24 -30.31 3.85 -18.78
C SER A 24 -30.14 3.11 -20.11
N PRO A 25 -29.01 2.46 -20.39
CA PRO A 25 -28.76 1.89 -21.71
C PRO A 25 -29.58 0.59 -21.87
N PRO A 26 -30.69 0.63 -22.62
CA PRO A 26 -30.83 -0.35 -23.69
C PRO A 26 -31.13 0.40 -24.98
N VAL A 27 -30.23 0.20 -25.95
CA VAL A 27 -30.12 0.90 -27.24
C VAL A 27 -29.38 2.25 -27.14
N TYR A 28 -28.08 2.14 -26.88
CA TYR A 28 -27.11 3.20 -27.17
C TYR A 28 -27.14 3.48 -28.68
N ASN A 29 -27.94 4.44 -29.13
CA ASN A 29 -27.98 4.83 -30.54
C ASN A 29 -26.83 5.81 -30.80
N ALA A 30 -25.66 5.27 -31.17
CA ALA A 30 -24.49 6.07 -31.51
C ALA A 30 -24.79 7.15 -32.58
N GLY A 31 -25.75 6.89 -33.47
CA GLY A 31 -26.20 7.87 -34.47
C GLY A 31 -26.94 9.06 -33.85
N LEU A 32 -27.73 8.83 -32.80
CA LEU A 32 -28.44 9.89 -32.09
C LEU A 32 -27.48 10.80 -31.32
N GLN A 33 -26.48 10.20 -30.65
CA GLN A 33 -25.43 10.95 -29.95
C GLN A 33 -24.63 11.82 -30.92
N THR A 34 -24.24 11.26 -32.07
CA THR A 34 -23.55 12.00 -33.13
C THR A 34 -24.42 13.16 -33.64
N SER A 35 -25.73 12.96 -33.78
CA SER A 35 -26.67 14.02 -34.17
C SER A 35 -26.73 15.16 -33.15
N TYR A 36 -26.80 14.84 -31.85
CA TYR A 36 -26.80 15.87 -30.79
C TYR A 36 -25.49 16.64 -30.74
N ASP A 37 -24.35 15.96 -30.83
CA ASP A 37 -23.04 16.61 -30.87
C ASP A 37 -22.94 17.58 -32.07
N ILE A 38 -23.39 17.17 -33.26
CA ILE A 38 -23.41 18.02 -34.46
C ILE A 38 -24.33 19.23 -34.24
N GLN A 39 -25.55 19.02 -33.74
CA GLN A 39 -26.49 20.10 -33.47
C GLN A 39 -25.92 21.08 -32.44
N ALA A 40 -25.35 20.59 -31.35
CA ALA A 40 -24.76 21.39 -30.30
C ALA A 40 -23.58 22.24 -30.80
N ARG A 41 -22.65 21.64 -31.55
CA ARG A 41 -21.52 22.34 -32.17
C ARG A 41 -21.98 23.38 -33.20
N THR A 42 -23.10 23.14 -33.88
CA THR A 42 -23.66 24.06 -34.88
C THR A 42 -24.43 25.22 -34.24
N LEU A 43 -25.26 24.94 -33.24
CA LEU A 43 -26.15 25.91 -32.62
C LEU A 43 -25.46 26.72 -31.51
N PHE A 44 -24.51 26.11 -30.79
CA PHE A 44 -23.88 26.66 -29.59
C PHE A 44 -22.35 26.43 -29.59
N PRO A 45 -21.60 26.81 -30.65
CA PRO A 45 -20.18 26.45 -30.78
C PRO A 45 -19.31 26.95 -29.62
N GLU A 46 -19.50 28.20 -29.19
CA GLU A 46 -18.69 28.81 -28.13
C GLU A 46 -18.97 28.17 -26.76
N ASP A 47 -20.24 27.96 -26.42
CA ASP A 47 -20.63 27.33 -25.16
C ASP A 47 -20.25 25.86 -25.11
N PHE A 48 -20.41 25.13 -26.22
CA PHE A 48 -19.99 23.75 -26.32
C PHE A 48 -18.49 23.61 -26.04
N GLU A 49 -17.65 24.36 -26.75
CA GLU A 49 -16.19 24.33 -26.58
C GLU A 49 -15.78 24.79 -25.18
N ARG A 50 -16.44 25.79 -24.61
CA ARG A 50 -16.20 26.26 -23.25
C ARG A 50 -16.50 25.18 -22.21
N ILE A 51 -17.68 24.55 -22.29
CA ILE A 51 -18.12 23.53 -21.33
C ILE A 51 -17.26 22.27 -21.47
N VAL A 52 -17.06 21.76 -22.69
CA VAL A 52 -16.25 20.55 -22.93
C VAL A 52 -14.79 20.77 -22.53
N ARG A 53 -14.19 21.94 -22.81
CA ARG A 53 -12.83 22.23 -22.34
C ARG A 53 -12.72 22.23 -20.82
N LYS A 54 -13.73 22.75 -20.12
CA LYS A 54 -13.73 22.88 -18.66
C LYS A 54 -14.05 21.54 -17.96
N HIS A 55 -15.01 20.79 -18.47
CA HIS A 55 -15.60 19.62 -17.81
C HIS A 55 -15.36 18.29 -18.52
N GLY A 56 -14.83 18.30 -19.75
CA GLY A 56 -14.59 17.11 -20.59
C GLY A 56 -15.86 16.45 -21.13
N ALA A 57 -17.04 16.96 -20.74
CA ALA A 57 -18.34 16.48 -21.12
C ALA A 57 -19.34 17.65 -21.12
N VAL A 58 -20.50 17.45 -21.75
CA VAL A 58 -21.61 18.41 -21.81
C VAL A 58 -22.92 17.67 -21.66
N GLU A 59 -23.90 18.32 -21.03
CA GLU A 59 -25.28 17.85 -21.00
C GLU A 59 -26.10 18.58 -22.06
N PHE A 60 -26.84 17.82 -22.88
CA PHE A 60 -27.77 18.39 -23.84
C PHE A 60 -29.10 18.70 -23.16
N VAL A 61 -29.59 19.93 -23.39
CA VAL A 61 -30.98 20.30 -23.07
C VAL A 61 -31.80 20.05 -24.33
N LEU A 62 -32.71 19.09 -24.25
CA LEU A 62 -33.57 18.70 -25.38
C LEU A 62 -34.90 19.43 -25.38
N ASP A 63 -35.49 19.62 -26.57
CA ASP A 63 -36.85 20.10 -26.70
C ASP A 63 -37.83 19.04 -26.15
N PRO A 64 -38.65 19.33 -25.14
CA PRO A 64 -39.58 18.36 -24.57
C PRO A 64 -40.62 17.86 -25.59
N HIS A 65 -40.88 18.63 -26.65
CA HIS A 65 -41.80 18.24 -27.73
C HIS A 65 -41.10 17.54 -28.89
N ASN A 66 -39.77 17.65 -28.98
CA ASN A 66 -38.97 16.98 -30.00
C ASN A 66 -37.60 16.56 -29.42
N PRO A 67 -37.49 15.38 -28.79
CA PRO A 67 -36.26 14.96 -28.14
C PRO A 67 -35.09 14.78 -29.13
N GLU A 68 -35.32 14.80 -30.44
CA GLU A 68 -34.23 14.79 -31.43
C GLU A 68 -33.56 16.17 -31.60
N ARG A 69 -34.12 17.24 -31.01
CA ARG A 69 -33.63 18.62 -31.14
C ARG A 69 -32.93 19.11 -29.88
N VAL A 70 -31.69 19.56 -30.03
CA VAL A 70 -30.95 20.25 -28.95
C VAL A 70 -31.38 21.72 -28.91
N VAL A 71 -31.87 22.18 -27.76
CA VAL A 71 -32.31 23.58 -27.53
C VAL A 71 -31.37 24.36 -26.62
N GLY A 72 -30.41 23.69 -25.98
CA GLY A 72 -29.40 24.32 -25.15
C GLY A 72 -28.36 23.35 -24.63
N LEU A 73 -27.38 23.88 -23.91
CA LEU A 73 -26.30 23.12 -23.28
C LEU A 73 -26.22 23.44 -21.79
N ALA A 74 -25.85 22.45 -20.99
CA ALA A 74 -25.61 22.58 -19.56
C ALA A 74 -24.25 21.98 -19.18
N GLU A 75 -23.67 22.48 -18.07
CA GLU A 75 -22.54 21.81 -17.44
C GLU A 75 -22.98 20.40 -16.98
N PRO A 76 -22.12 19.37 -17.10
CA PRO A 76 -22.48 17.95 -16.93
C PRO A 76 -22.65 17.53 -15.45
N THR A 77 -23.33 18.36 -14.66
CA THR A 77 -23.50 18.17 -13.21
C THR A 77 -24.37 16.97 -12.87
N GLY A 78 -25.44 16.72 -13.63
CA GLY A 78 -26.33 15.58 -13.41
C GLY A 78 -25.64 14.26 -13.68
N PHE A 79 -24.91 14.17 -14.79
CA PHE A 79 -24.15 12.99 -15.18
C PHE A 79 -23.05 12.69 -14.17
N ILE A 80 -22.26 13.70 -13.80
CA ILE A 80 -21.17 13.53 -12.82
C ILE A 80 -21.73 13.07 -11.47
N ASN A 81 -22.80 13.71 -10.98
CA ASN A 81 -23.45 13.29 -9.73
C ASN A 81 -23.98 11.85 -9.84
N LYS A 82 -24.55 11.47 -11.00
CA LYS A 82 -25.06 10.12 -11.19
C LYS A 82 -23.94 9.07 -11.23
N CYS A 83 -22.82 9.37 -11.89
CA CYS A 83 -21.63 8.53 -11.85
C CYS A 83 -21.14 8.34 -10.41
N ASP A 84 -21.05 9.42 -9.63
CA ASP A 84 -20.67 9.35 -8.24
C ASP A 84 -21.65 8.48 -7.42
N GLU A 85 -22.96 8.67 -7.58
CA GLU A 85 -23.99 7.85 -6.93
C GLU A 85 -23.86 6.36 -7.28
N LEU A 86 -23.71 6.03 -8.55
CA LEU A 86 -23.55 4.64 -9.00
C LEU A 86 -22.27 4.03 -8.42
N SER A 87 -21.17 4.79 -8.39
CA SER A 87 -19.94 4.36 -7.72
C SER A 87 -20.19 4.13 -6.23
N PHE A 88 -20.89 5.02 -5.52
CA PHE A 88 -21.20 4.83 -4.10
C PHE A 88 -22.13 3.64 -3.84
N GLU A 89 -23.15 3.43 -4.66
CA GLU A 89 -24.03 2.26 -4.57
C GLU A 89 -23.23 0.97 -4.73
N ARG A 90 -22.31 0.94 -5.70
CA ARG A 90 -21.40 -0.18 -5.92
C ARG A 90 -20.46 -0.42 -4.72
N PHE A 91 -19.81 0.62 -4.19
CA PHE A 91 -18.98 0.52 -2.98
C PHE A 91 -19.79 0.05 -1.77
N GLY A 92 -21.02 0.55 -1.61
CA GLY A 92 -21.91 0.17 -0.51
C GLY A 92 -22.38 -1.29 -0.56
N GLN A 93 -22.39 -1.90 -1.75
CA GLN A 93 -22.67 -3.32 -1.95
C GLN A 93 -21.43 -4.22 -1.76
N GLY A 94 -20.25 -3.64 -1.53
CA GLY A 94 -18.98 -4.37 -1.44
C GLY A 94 -18.52 -4.96 -2.77
N ILE A 95 -19.04 -4.45 -3.89
CA ILE A 95 -18.67 -4.92 -5.23
C ILE A 95 -17.44 -4.12 -5.69
N HIS A 96 -16.27 -4.76 -5.69
CA HIS A 96 -15.00 -4.12 -6.08
C HIS A 96 -14.39 -4.69 -7.38
N ALA A 97 -15.22 -5.34 -8.21
CA ALA A 97 -14.75 -5.98 -9.44
C ALA A 97 -14.05 -4.97 -10.38
N LEU A 98 -12.78 -5.24 -10.68
CA LEU A 98 -11.93 -4.38 -11.53
C LEU A 98 -12.50 -4.22 -12.95
N SER A 99 -13.30 -5.19 -13.42
CA SER A 99 -13.98 -5.15 -14.72
C SER A 99 -15.13 -4.15 -14.76
N ASP A 100 -15.70 -3.79 -13.61
CA ASP A 100 -16.96 -3.06 -13.51
C ASP A 100 -16.75 -1.56 -13.24
N ILE A 101 -15.48 -1.11 -13.28
CA ILE A 101 -15.11 0.30 -13.13
C ILE A 101 -15.47 1.01 -14.43
N MET A 102 -16.72 1.46 -14.51
CA MET A 102 -17.27 2.09 -15.71
C MET A 102 -16.94 3.58 -15.80
N HIS A 103 -16.80 4.27 -14.66
CA HIS A 103 -16.75 5.73 -14.62
C HIS A 103 -15.73 6.26 -13.61
N THR A 104 -15.03 7.32 -13.99
CA THR A 104 -14.18 8.08 -13.06
C THR A 104 -15.06 8.96 -12.19
N MET A 105 -14.78 8.99 -10.88
CA MET A 105 -15.54 9.83 -9.95
C MET A 105 -15.13 11.30 -10.06
N SER A 106 -16.03 12.18 -9.66
CA SER A 106 -15.73 13.59 -9.47
C SER A 106 -14.78 13.81 -8.29
N SER A 107 -14.12 14.96 -8.19
CA SER A 107 -13.35 15.32 -7.00
C SER A 107 -14.20 15.34 -5.74
N LYS A 108 -15.47 15.78 -5.82
CA LYS A 108 -16.43 15.73 -4.70
C LYS A 108 -16.76 14.30 -4.28
N GLY A 109 -16.94 13.43 -5.27
CA GLY A 109 -17.13 12.00 -5.07
C GLY A 109 -15.93 11.35 -4.39
N LEU A 110 -14.72 11.65 -4.87
CA LEU A 110 -13.47 11.17 -4.28
C LEU A 110 -13.27 11.66 -2.83
N VAL A 111 -13.51 12.95 -2.57
CA VAL A 111 -13.46 13.53 -1.21
C VAL A 111 -14.45 12.82 -0.28
N ARG A 112 -15.69 12.60 -0.73
CA ARG A 112 -16.70 11.88 0.06
C ARG A 112 -16.31 10.42 0.31
N LEU A 113 -15.73 9.74 -0.68
CA LEU A 113 -15.23 8.37 -0.54
C LEU A 113 -14.07 8.29 0.48
N ALA A 114 -13.05 9.15 0.34
CA ALA A 114 -11.92 9.24 1.25
C ALA A 114 -12.36 9.63 2.68
N THR A 115 -13.34 10.51 2.81
CA THR A 115 -13.95 10.85 4.11
C THR A 115 -14.60 9.62 4.75
N GLY A 116 -15.32 8.81 3.98
CA GLY A 116 -15.90 7.55 4.47
C GLY A 116 -14.82 6.58 5.00
N GLN A 117 -13.72 6.43 4.26
CA GLN A 117 -12.60 5.58 4.67
C GLN A 117 -11.87 6.12 5.91
N LEU A 118 -11.68 7.44 5.98
CA LEU A 118 -11.12 8.08 7.17
C LEU A 118 -12.01 7.83 8.40
N GLN A 119 -13.34 8.01 8.29
CA GLN A 119 -14.27 7.74 9.39
C GLN A 119 -14.27 6.28 9.84
N ARG A 120 -14.10 5.35 8.90
CA ARG A 120 -13.91 3.93 9.23
C ARG A 120 -12.61 3.69 10.01
N ALA A 121 -11.49 4.27 9.58
CA ALA A 121 -10.21 4.16 10.27
C ALA A 121 -10.27 4.74 11.69
N ILE A 122 -10.90 5.91 11.85
CA ILE A 122 -11.15 6.54 13.17
C ILE A 122 -11.98 5.62 14.05
N SER A 123 -13.06 5.03 13.53
CA SER A 123 -13.93 4.14 14.30
C SER A 123 -13.18 2.91 14.82
N VAL A 124 -12.22 2.37 14.03
CA VAL A 124 -11.36 1.27 14.47
C VAL A 124 -10.42 1.72 15.58
N TRP A 125 -9.78 2.87 15.42
CA TRP A 125 -8.91 3.45 16.44
C TRP A 125 -9.63 3.74 17.75
N ASP A 126 -10.82 4.35 17.70
CA ASP A 126 -11.64 4.63 18.88
C ASP A 126 -12.00 3.34 19.61
N ARG A 127 -12.41 2.29 18.89
CA ARG A 127 -12.67 0.97 19.50
C ARG A 127 -11.43 0.38 20.15
N LEU A 128 -10.26 0.49 19.53
CA LEU A 128 -8.99 0.05 20.13
C LEU A 128 -8.65 0.84 21.41
N GLN A 129 -9.08 2.09 21.51
CA GLN A 129 -8.89 2.93 22.69
C GLN A 129 -9.89 2.68 23.82
N THR A 130 -11.13 2.34 23.49
CA THR A 130 -12.23 2.26 24.47
C THR A 130 -12.62 0.85 24.87
N ASP A 131 -12.40 -0.15 24.01
CA ASP A 131 -12.83 -1.53 24.21
C ASP A 131 -11.63 -2.48 24.42
N PRO A 132 -11.34 -2.90 25.66
CA PRO A 132 -10.25 -3.83 25.95
C PRO A 132 -10.44 -5.20 25.28
N LEU A 133 -11.69 -5.66 25.13
CA LEU A 133 -11.98 -6.95 24.50
C LEU A 133 -11.73 -6.91 23.01
N TYR A 134 -11.95 -5.76 22.36
CA TYR A 134 -11.64 -5.58 20.95
C TYR A 134 -10.13 -5.67 20.68
N LEU A 135 -9.29 -4.99 21.48
CA LEU A 135 -7.83 -5.10 21.35
C LEU A 135 -7.36 -6.53 21.64
N TYR A 136 -7.89 -7.17 22.69
CA TYR A 136 -7.59 -8.57 23.00
C TYR A 136 -7.92 -9.50 21.82
N ALA A 137 -9.12 -9.38 21.24
CA ALA A 137 -9.55 -10.22 20.12
C ALA A 137 -8.65 -10.05 18.89
N ARG A 138 -8.15 -8.83 18.63
CA ARG A 138 -7.19 -8.58 17.54
C ARG A 138 -5.83 -9.24 17.80
N ILE A 139 -5.34 -9.21 19.04
CA ILE A 139 -4.10 -9.89 19.44
C ILE A 139 -4.26 -11.41 19.34
N GLU A 140 -5.38 -11.95 19.82
CA GLU A 140 -5.69 -13.37 19.76
C GLU A 140 -5.80 -13.88 18.32
N ARG A 141 -6.50 -13.14 17.45
CA ARG A 141 -6.56 -13.43 16.02
C ARG A 141 -5.17 -13.46 15.40
N ARG A 142 -4.31 -12.49 15.72
CA ARG A 142 -2.93 -12.49 15.22
C ARG A 142 -2.10 -13.65 15.77
N ALA A 143 -2.31 -14.09 17.02
CA ALA A 143 -1.64 -15.28 17.56
C ALA A 143 -2.05 -16.57 16.85
N ARG A 144 -3.32 -16.70 16.43
CA ARG A 144 -3.78 -17.84 15.62
C ARG A 144 -3.15 -17.88 14.23
N ASN A 145 -2.91 -16.69 13.68
CA ASN A 145 -2.35 -16.49 12.33
C ASN A 145 -0.87 -16.08 12.39
N ALA A 146 -0.19 -16.35 13.51
CA ALA A 146 1.20 -15.96 13.72
C ALA A 146 2.14 -16.92 12.98
N PRO A 147 3.09 -16.43 12.17
CA PRO A 147 4.06 -17.28 11.50
C PRO A 147 4.97 -18.05 12.46
N GLU A 148 5.12 -17.57 13.68
CA GLU A 148 5.80 -18.27 14.78
C GLU A 148 5.15 -19.63 15.07
N THR A 149 3.88 -19.85 14.72
CA THR A 149 3.19 -21.15 14.91
C THR A 149 3.58 -22.19 13.85
N PHE A 150 4.30 -21.81 12.80
CA PHE A 150 4.78 -22.76 11.80
C PHE A 150 5.93 -23.61 12.36
N PRO A 151 6.08 -24.87 11.91
CA PRO A 151 7.25 -25.66 12.23
C PRO A 151 8.52 -24.91 11.82
N SER A 152 9.51 -24.90 12.71
CA SER A 152 10.80 -24.30 12.39
C SER A 152 11.72 -25.35 11.76
N SER A 153 12.33 -25.00 10.63
CA SER A 153 13.34 -25.81 9.95
C SER A 153 14.75 -25.66 10.54
N ALA A 154 14.84 -25.23 11.81
CA ALA A 154 16.06 -24.85 12.48
C ALA A 154 17.20 -25.89 12.29
N MET A 155 18.19 -25.47 11.50
CA MET A 155 19.54 -26.01 11.35
C MET A 155 19.69 -27.48 10.93
N GLY A 156 19.06 -27.90 9.82
CA GLY A 156 19.56 -29.04 9.03
C GLY A 156 19.56 -30.41 9.73
N THR A 157 18.94 -30.55 10.90
CA THR A 157 18.88 -31.81 11.65
C THR A 157 17.79 -32.76 11.14
N GLY A 158 17.01 -32.35 10.14
CA GLY A 158 15.91 -33.13 9.57
C GLY A 158 14.69 -33.30 10.49
N SER A 159 14.76 -32.82 11.74
CA SER A 159 13.65 -32.85 12.69
C SER A 159 12.94 -31.50 12.72
N SER A 160 11.67 -31.48 12.32
CA SER A 160 10.82 -30.29 12.45
C SER A 160 10.44 -30.09 13.91
N VAL A 161 10.92 -29.01 14.53
CA VAL A 161 10.44 -28.62 15.85
C VAL A 161 9.08 -27.94 15.69
N PRO A 162 8.01 -28.39 16.38
CA PRO A 162 6.71 -27.71 16.30
C PRO A 162 6.85 -26.28 16.80
N GLY A 163 6.23 -25.34 16.09
CA GLY A 163 6.14 -23.95 16.54
C GLY A 163 5.31 -23.82 17.83
N PRO A 164 5.49 -22.75 18.61
CA PRO A 164 4.64 -22.46 19.75
C PRO A 164 3.15 -22.45 19.40
N THR A 165 2.33 -22.92 20.34
CA THR A 165 0.87 -22.83 20.18
C THR A 165 0.38 -21.38 20.32
N PRO A 166 -0.78 -21.01 19.76
CA PRO A 166 -1.36 -19.68 19.99
C PRO A 166 -1.52 -19.33 21.48
N ALA A 167 -1.86 -20.30 22.32
CA ALA A 167 -1.97 -20.12 23.77
C ALA A 167 -0.61 -19.79 24.41
N GLU A 168 0.46 -20.47 23.98
CA GLU A 168 1.82 -20.15 24.41
C GLU A 168 2.22 -18.74 23.99
N LEU A 169 1.93 -18.32 22.75
CA LEU A 169 2.21 -16.96 22.28
C LEU A 169 1.46 -15.92 23.13
N LEU A 170 0.19 -16.14 23.42
CA LEU A 170 -0.63 -15.24 24.24
C LEU A 170 -0.19 -15.19 25.71
N SER A 171 0.51 -16.22 26.20
CA SER A 171 1.14 -16.21 27.53
C SER A 171 2.42 -15.38 27.60
N ARG A 172 3.07 -15.09 26.44
CA ARG A 172 4.35 -14.38 26.37
C ARG A 172 4.14 -12.88 26.34
N GLN A 173 4.52 -12.21 27.43
CA GLN A 173 4.47 -10.74 27.58
C GLN A 173 5.03 -9.98 26.35
N ARG A 174 6.16 -10.45 25.82
CA ARG A 174 6.84 -9.80 24.69
C ARG A 174 6.03 -9.88 23.41
N PHE A 175 5.49 -11.05 23.07
CA PHE A 175 4.62 -11.23 21.90
C PHE A 175 3.38 -10.35 21.99
N VAL A 176 2.70 -10.37 23.15
CA VAL A 176 1.48 -9.57 23.38
C VAL A 176 1.78 -8.08 23.26
N GLY A 177 2.84 -7.60 23.89
CA GLY A 177 3.24 -6.19 23.84
C GLY A 177 3.61 -5.74 22.43
N MET A 178 4.40 -6.52 21.69
CA MET A 178 4.75 -6.20 20.29
C MET A 178 3.55 -6.23 19.36
N THR A 179 2.68 -7.23 19.51
CA THR A 179 1.46 -7.34 18.72
C THR A 179 0.51 -6.17 18.98
N ALA A 180 0.38 -5.75 20.24
CA ALA A 180 -0.39 -4.56 20.59
C ALA A 180 0.20 -3.29 19.95
N ARG A 181 1.53 -3.08 20.01
CA ARG A 181 2.18 -1.94 19.32
C ARG A 181 1.87 -1.92 17.84
N TYR A 182 2.05 -3.06 17.17
CA TYR A 182 1.80 -3.19 15.74
C TYR A 182 0.34 -2.86 15.39
N ILE A 183 -0.63 -3.45 16.08
CA ILE A 183 -2.06 -3.21 15.81
C ILE A 183 -2.41 -1.72 15.97
N LEU A 184 -1.93 -1.10 17.05
CA LEU A 184 -2.22 0.31 17.32
C LEU A 184 -1.49 1.23 16.33
N GLN A 185 -0.23 0.95 16.03
CA GLN A 185 0.54 1.73 15.06
C GLN A 185 -0.09 1.63 13.67
N SER A 186 -0.46 0.45 13.20
CA SER A 186 -1.11 0.27 11.88
C SER A 186 -2.41 1.06 11.80
N ALA A 187 -3.27 0.98 12.83
CA ALA A 187 -4.51 1.76 12.86
C ALA A 187 -4.26 3.28 12.83
N LEU A 188 -3.23 3.77 13.54
CA LEU A 188 -2.86 5.18 13.54
C LEU A 188 -2.26 5.62 12.19
N VAL A 189 -1.47 4.76 11.55
CA VAL A 189 -0.90 4.98 10.21
C VAL A 189 -2.02 5.04 9.16
N ASP A 190 -3.03 4.18 9.25
CA ASP A 190 -4.20 4.21 8.35
C ASP A 190 -4.96 5.53 8.45
N ILE A 191 -5.19 6.04 9.68
CA ILE A 191 -5.75 7.39 9.89
C ILE A 191 -4.88 8.44 9.22
N GLY A 192 -3.56 8.37 9.40
CA GLY A 192 -2.62 9.30 8.80
C GLY A 192 -2.66 9.29 7.27
N HIS A 193 -2.67 8.10 6.66
CA HIS A 193 -2.75 7.94 5.21
C HIS A 193 -4.04 8.56 4.67
N TRP A 194 -5.19 8.22 5.24
CA TRP A 194 -6.48 8.75 4.78
C TRP A 194 -6.65 10.25 5.05
N SER A 195 -6.10 10.76 6.14
CA SER A 195 -6.07 12.22 6.41
C SER A 195 -5.23 12.97 5.36
N CYS A 196 -4.08 12.41 4.99
CA CYS A 196 -3.21 12.99 3.96
C CYS A 196 -3.85 12.91 2.56
N VAL A 197 -4.45 11.77 2.21
CA VAL A 197 -5.24 11.58 0.99
C VAL A 197 -6.36 12.61 0.90
N LEU A 198 -7.16 12.78 1.96
CA LEU A 198 -8.27 13.73 2.00
C LEU A 198 -7.80 15.17 1.79
N ALA A 199 -6.69 15.57 2.40
CA ALA A 199 -6.11 16.90 2.21
C ALA A 199 -5.71 17.16 0.75
N TYR A 200 -5.09 16.18 0.06
CA TYR A 200 -4.81 16.30 -1.36
C TYR A 200 -6.06 16.34 -2.23
N LEU A 201 -7.07 15.53 -1.91
CA LEU A 201 -8.32 15.51 -2.68
C LEU A 201 -9.11 16.82 -2.54
N HIS A 202 -9.03 17.51 -1.40
CA HIS A 202 -9.55 18.87 -1.27
C HIS A 202 -8.79 19.88 -2.14
N ASP A 203 -7.46 19.73 -2.30
CA ASP A 203 -6.70 20.57 -3.23
C ASP A 203 -7.14 20.33 -4.69
N VAL A 204 -7.45 19.08 -5.05
CA VAL A 204 -8.04 18.72 -6.35
C VAL A 204 -9.43 19.34 -6.50
N GLU A 205 -10.31 19.18 -5.51
CA GLU A 205 -11.66 19.76 -5.52
C GLU A 205 -11.61 21.28 -5.75
N GLY A 206 -10.78 21.99 -4.99
CA GLY A 206 -10.62 23.42 -5.15
C GLY A 206 -9.99 23.82 -6.50
N LEU A 207 -9.17 22.95 -7.10
CA LEU A 207 -8.63 23.17 -8.44
C LEU A 207 -9.70 22.97 -9.52
N ASP A 208 -10.47 21.88 -9.42
CA ASP A 208 -11.58 21.55 -10.31
C ASP A 208 -12.68 22.64 -10.26
N GLU A 209 -12.95 23.23 -9.09
CA GLU A 209 -13.92 24.33 -8.95
C GLU A 209 -13.46 25.64 -9.62
N ARG A 210 -12.16 25.96 -9.52
CA ARG A 210 -11.61 27.20 -10.10
C ARG A 210 -11.37 27.10 -11.61
N GLU A 211 -10.80 26.00 -12.05
CA GLU A 211 -10.23 25.86 -13.39
C GLU A 211 -11.00 24.85 -14.25
N GLY A 212 -11.93 24.10 -13.66
CA GLY A 212 -12.54 22.94 -14.29
C GLY A 212 -11.65 21.71 -14.17
N ARG A 213 -12.27 20.54 -14.21
CA ARG A 213 -11.61 19.22 -14.10
C ARG A 213 -10.46 19.04 -15.10
N PHE A 214 -10.59 19.63 -16.29
CA PHE A 214 -9.61 19.52 -17.37
C PHE A 214 -8.77 20.79 -17.59
N GLY A 215 -9.05 21.88 -16.87
CA GLY A 215 -8.35 23.16 -17.05
C GLY A 215 -6.91 23.15 -16.56
N ALA A 216 -6.61 22.42 -15.49
CA ALA A 216 -5.27 22.30 -14.91
C ALA A 216 -4.79 20.84 -14.83
N ARG A 217 -4.92 20.11 -15.94
CA ARG A 217 -4.63 18.67 -16.01
C ARG A 217 -3.25 18.28 -15.43
N GLU A 218 -2.18 18.99 -15.76
CA GLU A 218 -0.83 18.69 -15.25
C GLU A 218 -0.74 18.88 -13.71
N ARG A 219 -1.25 20.01 -13.20
CA ARG A 219 -1.22 20.28 -11.76
C ARG A 219 -2.11 19.32 -10.98
N ARG A 220 -3.29 19.02 -11.52
CA ARG A 220 -4.23 18.03 -10.99
C ARG A 220 -3.59 16.65 -10.95
N GLY A 221 -2.98 16.22 -12.06
CA GLY A 221 -2.30 14.94 -12.20
C GLY A 221 -1.18 14.78 -11.18
N LYS A 222 -0.36 15.82 -10.96
CA LYS A 222 0.68 15.81 -9.91
C LYS A 222 0.11 15.60 -8.50
N ILE A 223 -1.01 16.23 -8.17
CA ILE A 223 -1.67 16.04 -6.87
C ILE A 223 -2.24 14.62 -6.76
N MET A 224 -2.93 14.14 -7.80
CA MET A 224 -3.48 12.78 -7.85
C MET A 224 -2.39 11.70 -7.76
N ALA A 225 -1.22 11.94 -8.35
CA ALA A 225 -0.09 11.05 -8.25
C ALA A 225 0.44 10.91 -6.81
N GLN A 226 0.41 11.97 -6.00
CA GLN A 226 0.71 11.86 -4.56
C GLN A 226 -0.33 10.99 -3.83
N VAL A 227 -1.62 11.19 -4.13
CA VAL A 227 -2.71 10.35 -3.57
C VAL A 227 -2.49 8.88 -3.91
N LYS A 228 -2.23 8.57 -5.19
CA LYS A 228 -1.95 7.21 -5.66
C LYS A 228 -0.77 6.59 -4.94
N ARG A 229 0.32 7.33 -4.74
CA ARG A 229 1.50 6.85 -4.02
C ARG A 229 1.20 6.47 -2.57
N ILE A 230 0.31 7.21 -1.89
CA ILE A 230 -0.12 6.87 -0.53
C ILE A 230 -0.98 5.60 -0.55
N LEU A 231 -1.95 5.52 -1.47
CA LEU A 231 -2.81 4.33 -1.61
C LEU A 231 -2.02 3.09 -2.03
N ASP A 232 -0.98 3.25 -2.83
CA ASP A 232 -0.06 2.18 -3.22
C ASP A 232 0.71 1.60 -2.02
N THR A 233 1.11 2.48 -1.11
CA THR A 233 1.73 2.07 0.17
C THR A 233 0.71 1.30 1.03
N LEU A 234 -0.53 1.77 1.11
CA LEU A 234 -1.62 1.06 1.79
C LEU A 234 -1.88 -0.32 1.17
N GLN A 235 -1.99 -0.40 -0.16
CA GLN A 235 -2.20 -1.65 -0.89
C GLN A 235 -1.07 -2.64 -0.62
N SER A 236 0.18 -2.19 -0.66
CA SER A 236 1.35 -3.02 -0.37
C SER A 236 1.30 -3.64 1.03
N ASN A 237 0.89 -2.86 2.04
CA ASN A 237 0.72 -3.37 3.40
C ASN A 237 -0.41 -4.41 3.48
N LEU A 238 -1.55 -4.15 2.84
CA LEU A 238 -2.68 -5.07 2.80
C LEU A 238 -2.34 -6.38 2.06
N LEU A 239 -1.48 -6.33 1.05
CA LEU A 239 -1.01 -7.53 0.35
C LEU A 239 -0.15 -8.42 1.24
N VAL A 240 0.63 -7.85 2.16
CA VAL A 240 1.38 -8.62 3.16
C VAL A 240 0.42 -9.29 4.15
N ASP A 241 -0.61 -8.59 4.61
CA ASP A 241 -1.65 -9.14 5.49
C ASP A 241 -2.44 -10.25 4.78
N PHE A 242 -2.79 -10.05 3.51
CA PHE A 242 -3.45 -11.04 2.68
C PHE A 242 -2.58 -12.27 2.44
N ALA A 243 -1.30 -12.08 2.10
CA ALA A 243 -0.35 -13.19 1.97
C ALA A 243 -0.23 -13.99 3.27
N SER A 244 -0.15 -13.30 4.42
CA SER A 244 -0.10 -13.94 5.74
C SER A 244 -1.37 -14.75 6.05
N ALA A 245 -2.55 -14.25 5.67
CA ALA A 245 -3.81 -14.98 5.80
C ALA A 245 -3.84 -16.22 4.89
N LEU A 246 -3.37 -16.10 3.64
CA LEU A 246 -3.26 -17.23 2.72
C LEU A 246 -2.32 -18.32 3.22
N SER A 247 -1.21 -17.96 3.89
CA SER A 247 -0.29 -18.91 4.51
C SER A 247 -0.95 -19.84 5.52
N MET A 248 -2.10 -19.43 6.08
CA MET A 248 -2.82 -20.18 7.11
C MET A 248 -3.86 -21.14 6.54
N LEU A 249 -4.10 -21.13 5.23
CA LEU A 249 -5.01 -22.08 4.60
C LEU A 249 -4.52 -23.53 4.81
N PRO A 250 -5.42 -24.50 5.11
CA PRO A 250 -5.02 -25.88 5.40
C PRO A 250 -4.18 -26.57 4.32
N ASP A 251 -4.34 -26.17 3.06
CA ASP A 251 -3.63 -26.69 1.89
C ASP A 251 -2.34 -25.93 1.55
N VAL A 252 -2.09 -24.77 2.18
CA VAL A 252 -0.87 -23.97 2.01
C VAL A 252 0.05 -24.13 3.23
N ARG A 253 -0.55 -24.12 4.43
CA ARG A 253 0.14 -24.19 5.73
C ARG A 253 1.17 -25.32 5.86
N PRO A 254 0.95 -26.56 5.35
CA PRO A 254 1.94 -27.63 5.45
C PRO A 254 3.27 -27.33 4.74
N TYR A 255 3.29 -26.33 3.84
CA TYR A 255 4.43 -25.96 3.03
C TYR A 255 5.11 -24.67 3.52
N ALA A 256 4.46 -23.94 4.43
CA ALA A 256 5.03 -22.78 5.11
C ALA A 256 5.94 -23.25 6.25
N GLU A 257 7.15 -22.70 6.31
CA GLU A 257 8.14 -22.99 7.33
C GLU A 257 8.57 -21.67 8.01
N CYS A 258 8.69 -21.69 9.34
CA CYS A 258 9.30 -20.58 10.05
C CYS A 258 10.83 -20.66 9.87
N VAL A 259 11.36 -19.85 8.93
CA VAL A 259 12.80 -19.78 8.61
C VAL A 259 13.57 -19.18 9.78
N LYS A 260 13.03 -18.10 10.35
CA LYS A 260 13.69 -17.38 11.44
C LYS A 260 12.66 -16.64 12.29
N ASN A 261 12.62 -16.94 13.58
CA ASN A 261 11.97 -16.06 14.55
C ASN A 261 12.86 -14.85 14.78
N TYR A 262 12.30 -13.63 14.69
CA TYR A 262 13.06 -12.47 15.13
C TYR A 262 13.25 -12.55 16.64
N GLY A 263 14.46 -12.24 17.12
CA GLY A 263 14.84 -12.39 18.54
C GLY A 263 14.00 -11.51 19.49
N ASP A 264 13.15 -10.66 18.93
CA ASP A 264 12.20 -9.82 19.63
C ASP A 264 10.73 -10.19 19.54
N TYR A 265 10.40 -11.30 18.86
CA TYR A 265 9.02 -11.68 18.56
C TYR A 265 8.24 -10.54 17.86
N THR A 266 8.92 -9.72 17.05
CA THR A 266 8.27 -8.80 16.10
C THR A 266 7.63 -9.54 14.92
N GLY A 267 7.87 -10.84 14.82
CA GLY A 267 7.36 -11.73 13.79
C GLY A 267 8.27 -12.93 13.58
N ALA A 268 8.04 -13.64 12.49
CA ALA A 268 8.95 -14.61 11.94
C ALA A 268 9.04 -14.46 10.41
N ALA A 269 10.23 -14.72 9.87
CA ALA A 269 10.42 -14.90 8.44
C ALA A 269 9.77 -16.22 8.03
N ILE A 270 8.81 -16.14 7.10
CA ILE A 270 8.15 -17.30 6.51
C ILE A 270 8.91 -17.67 5.23
N GLY A 271 9.35 -18.91 5.15
CA GLY A 271 9.81 -19.52 3.92
C GLY A 271 8.80 -20.55 3.45
N TYR A 272 8.88 -20.93 2.18
CA TYR A 272 8.00 -21.95 1.62
C TYR A 272 8.85 -23.02 0.97
N ASN A 273 8.65 -24.25 1.43
CA ASN A 273 9.31 -25.39 0.85
C ASN A 273 8.49 -25.92 -0.32
N TRP A 274 8.54 -25.16 -1.41
CA TRP A 274 7.84 -25.44 -2.65
C TRP A 274 8.17 -26.80 -3.26
N SER A 275 9.35 -27.36 -2.98
CA SER A 275 9.74 -28.71 -3.42
C SER A 275 8.89 -29.82 -2.79
N LYS A 276 8.29 -29.58 -1.62
CA LYS A 276 7.35 -30.52 -0.97
C LYS A 276 5.94 -30.44 -1.56
N TYR A 277 5.65 -29.41 -2.34
CA TYR A 277 4.31 -29.17 -2.89
C TYR A 277 4.07 -30.11 -4.09
N PRO A 278 3.19 -31.12 -3.97
CA PRO A 278 2.96 -32.08 -5.05
C PRO A 278 2.38 -31.35 -6.26
N ASN A 279 2.98 -31.60 -7.43
CA ASN A 279 2.54 -31.01 -8.69
C ASN A 279 2.50 -29.46 -8.70
N MET A 280 3.45 -28.80 -8.02
CA MET A 280 3.54 -27.34 -8.03
C MET A 280 3.49 -26.75 -9.44
N LEU A 281 4.25 -27.31 -10.39
CA LEU A 281 4.28 -26.78 -11.74
C LEU A 281 2.89 -26.84 -12.38
N GLY A 282 2.16 -27.95 -12.21
CA GLY A 282 0.79 -28.08 -12.67
C GLY A 282 -0.12 -26.99 -12.10
N ILE A 283 -0.08 -26.76 -10.78
CA ILE A 283 -0.96 -25.80 -10.12
C ILE A 283 -0.58 -24.35 -10.48
N LEU A 284 0.70 -24.04 -10.62
CA LEU A 284 1.14 -22.73 -11.11
C LEU A 284 0.66 -22.48 -12.55
N THR A 285 0.50 -23.54 -13.36
CA THR A 285 -0.08 -23.47 -14.71
C THR A 285 -1.61 -23.52 -14.77
N GLU A 286 -2.30 -23.86 -13.68
CA GLU A 286 -3.77 -23.82 -13.59
C GLU A 286 -4.26 -22.36 -13.59
N LEU A 287 -4.49 -21.82 -14.77
CA LEU A 287 -5.11 -20.51 -14.94
C LEU A 287 -6.59 -20.60 -14.58
N ASN A 288 -7.12 -19.54 -13.96
CA ASN A 288 -8.53 -19.41 -13.54
C ASN A 288 -8.98 -20.30 -12.36
N THR A 289 -8.10 -21.02 -11.67
CA THR A 289 -8.45 -21.65 -10.38
C THR A 289 -8.05 -20.72 -9.23
N LEU A 290 -8.89 -20.65 -8.20
CA LEU A 290 -8.65 -19.84 -7.00
C LEU A 290 -7.33 -20.23 -6.33
N ARG A 291 -7.10 -21.53 -6.19
CA ARG A 291 -5.87 -22.10 -5.65
C ARG A 291 -4.64 -21.73 -6.48
N GLY A 292 -4.73 -21.86 -7.81
CA GLY A 292 -3.64 -21.50 -8.72
C GLY A 292 -3.26 -20.02 -8.62
N ALA A 293 -4.27 -19.14 -8.57
CA ALA A 293 -4.06 -17.70 -8.43
C ALA A 293 -3.37 -17.34 -7.10
N PHE A 294 -3.79 -17.93 -5.98
CA PHE A 294 -3.17 -17.70 -4.67
C PHE A 294 -1.73 -18.22 -4.58
N LEU A 295 -1.44 -19.40 -5.14
CA LEU A 295 -0.07 -19.91 -5.13
C LEU A 295 0.86 -19.08 -6.02
N ARG A 296 0.40 -18.61 -7.19
CA ARG A 296 1.17 -17.68 -8.03
C ARG A 296 1.45 -16.36 -7.30
N PHE A 297 0.45 -15.83 -6.61
CA PHE A 297 0.60 -14.64 -5.78
C PHE A 297 1.62 -14.84 -4.66
N LEU A 298 1.49 -15.91 -3.86
CA LEU A 298 2.44 -16.22 -2.79
C LEU A 298 3.86 -16.40 -3.35
N ALA A 299 4.04 -17.20 -4.40
CA ALA A 299 5.34 -17.43 -5.01
C ALA A 299 6.03 -16.11 -5.43
N GLN A 300 5.27 -15.12 -5.91
CA GLN A 300 5.83 -13.83 -6.28
C GLN A 300 6.10 -12.93 -5.08
N VAL A 301 5.12 -12.72 -4.20
CA VAL A 301 5.25 -11.82 -3.03
C VAL A 301 6.45 -12.19 -2.16
N LEU A 302 6.80 -13.47 -2.16
CA LEU A 302 7.91 -14.02 -1.39
C LEU A 302 9.22 -14.14 -2.18
N GLY A 303 9.15 -14.10 -3.52
CA GLY A 303 10.28 -14.40 -4.41
C GLY A 303 11.06 -13.18 -4.93
N SER A 304 10.44 -12.00 -5.03
CA SER A 304 11.09 -10.77 -5.53
C SER A 304 10.21 -9.54 -5.32
N HIS A 305 10.75 -8.49 -4.71
CA HIS A 305 9.96 -7.40 -4.10
C HIS A 305 9.53 -6.22 -5.00
N ASP A 306 9.96 -6.08 -6.25
CA ASP A 306 9.88 -4.77 -6.92
C ASP A 306 9.20 -4.74 -8.31
N ASP A 307 8.43 -5.76 -8.69
CA ASP A 307 7.79 -5.76 -10.02
C ASP A 307 6.31 -5.33 -9.97
N LEU A 308 6.09 -4.03 -10.23
CA LEU A 308 4.76 -3.39 -10.31
C LEU A 308 3.88 -3.97 -11.43
N GLU A 309 4.45 -4.32 -12.59
CA GLU A 309 3.68 -4.88 -13.71
C GLU A 309 3.13 -6.25 -13.33
N ASN A 310 3.97 -7.03 -12.67
CA ASN A 310 3.61 -8.32 -12.12
C ASN A 310 2.50 -8.18 -11.06
N ARG A 311 2.55 -7.15 -10.20
CA ARG A 311 1.50 -6.93 -9.18
C ARG A 311 0.10 -6.78 -9.77
N GLU A 312 -0.10 -5.94 -10.78
CA GLU A 312 -1.41 -5.76 -11.43
C GLU A 312 -1.93 -7.08 -12.01
N ARG A 313 -1.03 -7.87 -12.63
CA ARG A 313 -1.37 -9.16 -13.19
C ARG A 313 -1.92 -10.13 -12.15
N TYR A 314 -1.32 -10.24 -10.96
CA TYR A 314 -1.84 -11.17 -9.94
C TYR A 314 -3.12 -10.65 -9.29
N LEU A 315 -3.26 -9.34 -9.09
CA LEU A 315 -4.51 -8.77 -8.58
C LEU A 315 -5.68 -9.11 -9.51
N LYS A 316 -5.46 -8.97 -10.82
CA LYS A 316 -6.43 -9.35 -11.85
C LYS A 316 -6.69 -10.86 -11.88
N ASP A 317 -5.64 -11.68 -11.77
CA ASP A 317 -5.75 -13.14 -11.72
C ASP A 317 -6.58 -13.59 -10.51
N ILE A 318 -6.32 -13.03 -9.32
CA ILE A 318 -7.07 -13.33 -8.11
C ILE A 318 -8.52 -12.84 -8.22
N SER A 319 -8.77 -11.59 -8.64
CA SER A 319 -10.13 -11.07 -8.79
C SER A 319 -10.96 -11.91 -9.78
N ASN A 320 -10.35 -12.32 -10.91
CA ASN A 320 -10.98 -13.24 -11.86
C ASN A 320 -11.24 -14.64 -11.29
N ALA A 321 -10.35 -15.15 -10.44
CA ALA A 321 -10.53 -16.45 -9.82
C ALA A 321 -11.60 -16.42 -8.72
N VAL A 322 -11.63 -15.36 -7.89
CA VAL A 322 -12.64 -15.14 -6.84
C VAL A 322 -14.03 -14.98 -7.43
N SER A 323 -14.18 -14.19 -8.50
CA SER A 323 -15.48 -13.99 -9.18
C SER A 323 -16.05 -15.24 -9.85
N LYS A 324 -15.20 -16.24 -10.15
CA LYS A 324 -15.60 -17.52 -10.73
C LYS A 324 -15.70 -18.64 -9.70
N ALA A 325 -15.21 -18.42 -8.49
CA ALA A 325 -15.20 -19.42 -7.43
C ALA A 325 -16.63 -19.77 -7.01
N SER A 326 -16.85 -21.06 -6.77
CA SER A 326 -18.09 -21.54 -6.16
C SER A 326 -18.20 -21.03 -4.72
N GLN A 327 -19.44 -20.94 -4.20
CA GLN A 327 -19.65 -20.56 -2.79
C GLN A 327 -18.90 -21.49 -1.83
N SER A 328 -18.82 -22.80 -2.13
CA SER A 328 -18.07 -23.76 -1.32
C SER A 328 -16.57 -23.50 -1.29
N GLU A 329 -15.98 -23.01 -2.39
CA GLU A 329 -14.57 -22.61 -2.41
C GLU A 329 -14.33 -21.34 -1.59
N LEU A 330 -15.24 -20.36 -1.69
CA LEU A 330 -15.18 -19.13 -0.90
C LEU A 330 -15.33 -19.41 0.60
N ASP A 331 -16.28 -20.27 0.99
CA ASP A 331 -16.48 -20.67 2.37
C ASP A 331 -15.24 -21.38 2.95
N ALA A 332 -14.53 -22.14 2.13
CA ALA A 332 -13.30 -22.84 2.52
C ALA A 332 -12.12 -21.88 2.82
N LEU A 333 -12.12 -20.65 2.30
CA LEU A 333 -11.07 -19.67 2.60
C LEU A 333 -11.15 -19.13 4.03
N GLY A 334 -12.34 -19.15 4.61
CA GLY A 334 -12.63 -18.52 5.89
C GLY A 334 -12.67 -16.99 5.82
N PRO A 335 -13.19 -16.35 6.89
CA PRO A 335 -13.42 -14.91 6.91
C PRO A 335 -12.12 -14.09 6.91
N ASP A 336 -10.99 -14.66 7.36
CA ASP A 336 -9.73 -13.91 7.46
C ASP A 336 -9.17 -13.57 6.08
N VAL A 337 -9.14 -14.56 5.18
CA VAL A 337 -8.67 -14.40 3.81
C VAL A 337 -9.64 -13.52 3.02
N LEU A 338 -10.96 -13.76 3.12
CA LEU A 338 -11.97 -12.98 2.41
C LEU A 338 -11.95 -11.50 2.82
N ASN A 339 -11.84 -11.21 4.12
CA ASN A 339 -11.75 -9.83 4.60
C ASN A 339 -10.46 -9.17 4.11
N ALA A 340 -9.30 -9.85 4.21
CA ALA A 340 -8.04 -9.28 3.75
C ALA A 340 -8.05 -9.01 2.23
N TRP A 341 -8.62 -9.92 1.44
CA TRP A 341 -8.81 -9.72 0.01
C TRP A 341 -9.75 -8.55 -0.29
N GLY A 342 -10.89 -8.46 0.41
CA GLY A 342 -11.84 -7.36 0.22
C GLY A 342 -11.22 -5.97 0.45
N GLU A 343 -10.32 -5.84 1.43
CA GLU A 343 -9.56 -4.59 1.63
C GLU A 343 -8.59 -4.30 0.47
N VAL A 344 -7.86 -5.32 0.00
CA VAL A 344 -6.96 -5.19 -1.15
C VAL A 344 -7.74 -4.75 -2.39
N GLU A 345 -8.87 -5.41 -2.67
CA GLU A 345 -9.70 -5.13 -3.83
C GLU A 345 -10.29 -3.71 -3.75
N MET A 346 -10.79 -3.31 -2.58
CA MET A 346 -11.29 -1.95 -2.33
C MET A 346 -10.22 -0.89 -2.61
N ILE A 347 -8.99 -1.05 -2.10
CA ILE A 347 -7.92 -0.06 -2.37
C ILE A 347 -7.53 -0.06 -3.84
N THR A 348 -7.48 -1.23 -4.49
CA THR A 348 -7.20 -1.35 -5.92
C THR A 348 -8.22 -0.59 -6.75
N ASP A 349 -9.50 -0.77 -6.43
CA ASP A 349 -10.63 -0.10 -7.05
C ASP A 349 -10.54 1.43 -6.90
N ILE A 350 -10.20 1.93 -5.70
CA ILE A 350 -9.96 3.37 -5.49
C ILE A 350 -8.79 3.89 -6.35
N ILE A 351 -7.66 3.16 -6.40
CA ILE A 351 -6.49 3.55 -7.22
C ILE A 351 -6.87 3.65 -8.71
N MET A 352 -7.71 2.72 -9.19
CA MET A 352 -8.21 2.74 -10.56
C MET A 352 -9.16 3.90 -10.83
N ILE A 353 -10.09 4.19 -9.91
CA ILE A 353 -11.06 5.29 -10.04
C ILE A 353 -10.38 6.67 -10.10
N LEU A 354 -9.23 6.84 -9.43
CA LEU A 354 -8.43 8.07 -9.53
C LEU A 354 -7.99 8.37 -10.98
N GLY A 355 -7.93 7.35 -11.84
CA GLY A 355 -7.58 7.48 -13.25
C GLY A 355 -6.09 7.76 -13.49
N THR A 356 -5.60 7.49 -14.69
CA THR A 356 -4.22 7.82 -15.09
C THR A 356 -4.24 9.13 -15.85
N ASP A 357 -3.94 10.26 -15.19
CA ASP A 357 -3.74 11.54 -15.87
C ASP A 357 -2.41 11.58 -16.69
N ASP A 358 -1.96 10.44 -17.20
CA ASP A 358 -0.66 10.19 -17.85
C ASP A 358 0.58 10.49 -16.98
N GLU A 359 0.38 10.80 -15.69
CA GLU A 359 1.46 11.06 -14.74
C GLU A 359 2.08 9.77 -14.20
N ASP A 360 3.41 9.73 -14.21
CA ASP A 360 4.21 8.67 -13.61
C ASP A 360 4.22 8.81 -12.08
N TRP A 361 3.15 8.31 -11.45
CA TRP A 361 2.98 8.36 -10.01
C TRP A 361 3.99 7.50 -9.25
N VAL A 362 4.68 6.58 -9.92
CA VAL A 362 5.74 5.75 -9.32
C VAL A 362 6.98 6.62 -9.07
N ASN A 363 7.34 7.46 -10.05
CA ASN A 363 8.53 8.29 -10.01
C ASN A 363 8.28 9.74 -9.55
N ILE A 364 7.05 10.08 -9.14
CA ILE A 364 6.75 11.43 -8.67
C ILE A 364 7.51 11.73 -7.37
N ARG A 365 8.21 12.87 -7.33
CA ARG A 365 8.94 13.29 -6.12
C ARG A 365 7.95 13.61 -4.99
N PRO A 366 8.15 13.11 -3.76
CA PRO A 366 7.35 13.51 -2.61
C PRO A 366 7.45 15.02 -2.37
N ASP A 367 6.31 15.68 -2.20
CA ASP A 367 6.29 17.08 -1.79
C ASP A 367 6.54 17.23 -0.26
N ALA A 368 6.54 18.48 0.23
CA ALA A 368 6.76 18.76 1.64
C ALA A 368 5.71 18.13 2.57
N ARG A 369 4.44 18.06 2.15
CA ARG A 369 3.33 17.51 2.93
C ARG A 369 3.47 15.99 3.06
N LEU A 370 3.74 15.28 1.97
CA LEU A 370 3.98 13.84 2.00
C LEU A 370 5.25 13.50 2.81
N LEU A 371 6.32 14.28 2.66
CA LEU A 371 7.55 14.08 3.46
C LEU A 371 7.29 14.28 4.96
N GLU A 372 6.48 15.26 5.35
CA GLU A 372 6.09 15.47 6.73
C GLU A 372 5.24 14.31 7.26
N HIS A 373 4.28 13.83 6.46
CA HIS A 373 3.48 12.64 6.77
C HIS A 373 4.36 11.40 7.02
N ILE A 374 5.32 11.12 6.13
CA ILE A 374 6.27 10.01 6.29
C ILE A 374 7.07 10.15 7.60
N ARG A 375 7.58 11.35 7.91
CA ARG A 375 8.32 11.60 9.16
C ARG A 375 7.45 11.39 10.39
N ASN A 376 6.19 11.81 10.33
CA ASN A 376 5.26 11.68 11.44
C ASN A 376 4.88 10.21 11.68
N ASN A 377 4.73 9.40 10.63
CA ASN A 377 4.54 7.95 10.76
C ASN A 377 5.77 7.27 11.37
N ALA A 378 6.99 7.66 10.98
CA ALA A 378 8.21 7.16 11.61
C ALA A 378 8.27 7.54 13.09
N ARG A 379 7.93 8.80 13.41
CA ARG A 379 7.92 9.28 14.80
C ARG A 379 6.86 8.61 15.67
N SER A 380 5.71 8.23 15.11
CA SER A 380 4.71 7.47 15.87
C SER A 380 5.22 6.08 16.22
N ALA A 381 5.95 5.41 15.32
CA ALA A 381 6.65 4.16 15.59
C ALA A 381 7.59 4.30 16.79
N ASP A 382 8.44 5.35 16.79
CA ASP A 382 9.38 5.63 17.89
C ASP A 382 8.66 5.81 19.24
N VAL A 383 7.47 6.43 19.24
CA VAL A 383 6.65 6.62 20.45
C VAL A 383 6.15 5.28 20.98
N PHE A 384 5.65 4.39 20.11
CA PHE A 384 5.17 3.06 20.51
C PHE A 384 6.32 2.19 21.03
N GLU A 385 7.48 2.24 20.38
CA GLU A 385 8.66 1.49 20.79
C GLU A 385 9.19 1.96 22.16
N ALA A 386 9.24 3.28 22.37
CA ALA A 386 9.68 3.86 23.65
C ALA A 386 8.68 3.65 24.81
N ALA A 387 7.43 3.27 24.52
CA ALA A 387 6.42 3.07 25.56
C ALA A 387 6.62 1.75 26.30
N MET A 388 6.63 1.80 27.64
CA MET A 388 6.84 0.63 28.51
C MET A 388 5.55 -0.17 28.73
N ILE A 389 4.74 -0.35 27.69
CA ILE A 389 3.43 -1.02 27.76
C ILE A 389 3.52 -2.47 28.23
N ASN A 390 4.67 -3.12 28.04
CA ASN A 390 4.92 -4.49 28.48
C ASN A 390 4.62 -4.66 29.99
N LYS A 391 4.83 -3.61 30.81
CA LYS A 391 4.51 -3.61 32.24
C LYS A 391 3.04 -3.99 32.54
N TYR A 392 2.14 -3.70 31.61
CA TYR A 392 0.69 -3.92 31.73
C TYR A 392 0.18 -5.06 30.84
N THR A 393 1.02 -5.66 30.00
CA THR A 393 0.67 -6.76 29.08
C THR A 393 1.42 -8.05 29.41
N LYS A 394 1.44 -8.47 30.69
CA LYS A 394 2.14 -9.70 31.13
C LYS A 394 1.74 -10.95 30.34
N ASN A 395 0.47 -11.02 29.95
CA ASN A 395 -0.13 -11.95 29.01
C ASN A 395 -1.33 -11.23 28.35
N ALA A 396 -1.97 -11.87 27.37
CA ALA A 396 -3.12 -11.28 26.69
C ALA A 396 -4.31 -11.06 27.63
N GLU A 397 -4.57 -11.99 28.56
CA GLU A 397 -5.67 -11.89 29.55
C GLU A 397 -5.58 -10.62 30.42
N ALA A 398 -4.37 -10.15 30.71
CA ALA A 398 -4.16 -8.93 31.48
C ALA A 398 -4.82 -7.69 30.84
N LEU A 399 -4.97 -7.67 29.52
CA LEU A 399 -5.61 -6.58 28.78
C LEU A 399 -7.14 -6.56 28.93
N LYS A 400 -7.78 -7.67 29.32
CA LYS A 400 -9.24 -7.71 29.57
C LYS A 400 -9.62 -6.93 30.83
N SER A 401 -8.68 -6.70 31.74
CA SER A 401 -8.88 -5.89 32.93
C SER A 401 -8.88 -4.39 32.57
N GLU A 402 -9.99 -3.72 32.87
CA GLU A 402 -10.17 -2.29 32.61
C GLU A 402 -9.06 -1.43 33.25
N ASP A 403 -8.62 -1.77 34.46
CA ASP A 403 -7.54 -1.07 35.17
C ASP A 403 -6.19 -1.19 34.44
N ASN A 404 -5.84 -2.39 33.97
CA ASN A 404 -4.60 -2.60 33.22
C ASN A 404 -4.66 -1.91 31.86
N PHE A 405 -5.80 -1.98 31.20
CA PHE A 405 -6.04 -1.33 29.91
C PHE A 405 -5.95 0.21 30.03
N LYS A 406 -6.52 0.79 31.09
CA LYS A 406 -6.37 2.23 31.37
C LYS A 406 -4.92 2.63 31.58
N LYS A 407 -4.17 1.89 32.42
CA LYS A 407 -2.74 2.14 32.66
C LYS A 407 -1.88 1.95 31.41
N PHE A 408 -2.23 0.98 30.57
CA PHE A 408 -1.62 0.76 29.26
C PHE A 408 -1.74 2.01 28.37
N TRP A 409 -2.93 2.60 28.27
CA TRP A 409 -3.15 3.81 27.48
C TRP A 409 -2.54 5.07 28.11
N GLU A 410 -2.53 5.19 29.44
CA GLU A 410 -1.83 6.27 30.14
C GLU A 410 -0.32 6.25 29.83
N GLU A 411 0.31 5.07 29.78
CA GLU A 411 1.71 4.93 29.42
C GLU A 411 1.99 5.34 27.97
N LEU A 412 1.11 4.96 27.03
CA LEU A 412 1.22 5.40 25.62
C LEU A 412 1.11 6.91 25.49
N ARG A 413 0.12 7.54 26.14
CA ARG A 413 -0.05 9.00 26.13
C ARG A 413 1.15 9.72 26.74
N LYS A 414 1.67 9.20 27.85
CA LYS A 414 2.88 9.70 28.50
C LYS A 414 4.10 9.60 27.58
N SER A 415 4.30 8.46 26.91
CA SER A 415 5.37 8.27 25.92
C SER A 415 5.25 9.28 24.78
N SER A 416 4.04 9.48 24.26
CA SER A 416 3.76 10.42 23.17
C SER A 416 4.09 11.87 23.56
N LEU A 417 3.63 12.32 24.73
CA LEU A 417 3.95 13.66 25.23
C LEU A 417 5.46 13.84 25.48
N LYS A 418 6.14 12.82 26.00
CA LYS A 418 7.58 12.87 26.26
C LYS A 418 8.41 12.94 24.98
N ASN A 419 8.15 12.05 24.02
CA ASN A 419 8.98 11.88 22.82
C ASN A 419 8.55 12.79 21.66
N ALA A 420 7.28 13.15 21.60
CA ALA A 420 6.69 13.89 20.49
C ALA A 420 6.12 15.26 20.86
N ARG A 421 5.97 15.57 22.15
CA ARG A 421 5.37 16.82 22.68
C ARG A 421 3.96 17.10 22.17
N LYS A 422 3.28 16.08 21.65
CA LYS A 422 1.92 16.13 21.11
C LYS A 422 1.20 14.82 21.47
N PRO A 423 -0.13 14.79 21.54
CA PRO A 423 -0.92 13.55 21.53
C PRO A 423 -0.63 12.71 20.28
N LEU A 424 -0.82 11.39 20.37
CA LEU A 424 -0.56 10.43 19.27
C LEU A 424 -1.30 10.80 18.00
N GLU A 425 -2.56 11.17 18.15
CA GLU A 425 -3.46 11.46 17.04
C GLU A 425 -3.01 12.73 16.29
N LYS A 426 -2.58 13.76 17.03
CA LYS A 426 -2.03 14.99 16.44
C LYS A 426 -0.70 14.79 15.72
N LEU A 427 -0.02 13.64 15.88
CA LEU A 427 1.18 13.34 15.10
C LEU A 427 0.85 13.03 13.65
N VAL A 428 -0.22 12.28 13.40
CA VAL A 428 -0.58 11.85 12.04
C VAL A 428 -1.53 12.80 11.33
N PHE A 429 -1.50 14.09 11.71
CA PHE A 429 -2.40 15.15 11.22
C PHE A 429 -3.88 14.87 11.47
N PHE A 430 -4.20 14.03 12.46
CA PHE A 430 -5.57 13.84 12.85
C PHE A 430 -6.02 15.00 13.73
N GLU A 431 -6.91 15.83 13.18
CA GLU A 431 -7.80 16.66 13.98
C GLU A 431 -9.03 15.82 14.28
N SER A 432 -9.27 15.54 15.56
CA SER A 432 -10.48 14.82 15.97
C SER A 432 -11.67 15.53 15.32
N PRO A 433 -12.45 14.84 14.47
CA PRO A 433 -13.59 15.48 13.84
C PRO A 433 -14.47 16.01 14.96
N ALA A 434 -15.00 17.23 14.79
CA ALA A 434 -16.04 17.71 15.69
C ALA A 434 -17.09 16.60 15.80
N PRO A 435 -17.51 16.19 17.02
CA PRO A 435 -18.43 15.09 17.19
C PRO A 435 -19.68 15.38 16.35
N THR A 436 -19.83 14.62 15.26
CA THR A 436 -20.98 14.77 14.37
C THR A 436 -22.04 13.80 14.85
N TRP A 437 -22.96 14.35 15.65
CA TRP A 437 -24.17 13.65 16.04
C TRP A 437 -25.05 13.50 14.80
N ARG A 438 -24.80 12.46 14.00
CA ARG A 438 -25.79 12.01 13.03
C ARG A 438 -26.87 11.30 13.82
N HIS A 439 -27.98 12.01 14.07
CA HIS A 439 -29.23 11.31 14.30
C HIS A 439 -29.42 10.43 13.06
N GLY A 440 -29.21 9.11 13.21
CA GLY A 440 -29.70 8.17 12.20
C GLY A 440 -31.18 8.51 11.94
N PRO A 441 -31.71 8.33 10.72
CA PRO A 441 -33.11 8.63 10.41
C PRO A 441 -33.94 8.06 11.54
N GLY A 442 -34.48 8.96 12.36
CA GLY A 442 -34.93 8.61 13.69
C GLY A 442 -35.89 7.45 13.57
N LEU A 443 -35.67 6.41 14.36
CA LEU A 443 -36.82 5.74 14.97
C LEU A 443 -37.57 6.87 15.66
N GLN A 444 -38.52 7.47 14.95
CA GLN A 444 -39.48 8.38 15.55
C GLN A 444 -40.03 7.58 16.71
N ALA A 445 -39.70 8.03 17.92
CA ALA A 445 -40.30 7.49 19.12
C ALA A 445 -41.80 7.56 18.85
N VAL A 446 -42.42 6.39 18.67
CA VAL A 446 -43.86 6.27 18.66
C VAL A 446 -44.24 6.65 20.08
N ASN A 447 -44.54 7.93 20.26
CA ASN A 447 -45.22 8.43 21.45
C ASN A 447 -46.47 7.59 21.56
N THR A 448 -46.46 6.62 22.47
CA THR A 448 -47.60 5.79 22.80
C THR A 448 -48.47 6.64 23.72
N PRO A 449 -49.64 7.14 23.26
CA PRO A 449 -50.63 7.66 24.17
C PRO A 449 -51.19 6.44 24.91
N THR A 450 -51.19 6.53 26.23
CA THR A 450 -51.73 5.51 27.11
C THR A 450 -53.22 5.31 26.81
N GLY A 451 -53.59 4.08 26.43
CA GLY A 451 -54.96 3.59 26.41
C GLY A 451 -55.72 3.87 25.11
N ILE A 452 -55.84 2.85 24.25
CA ILE A 452 -57.06 2.46 23.52
C ILE A 452 -56.81 1.06 22.93
N ASN A 453 -57.85 0.25 22.98
CA ASN A 453 -57.95 -1.15 22.56
C ASN A 453 -57.45 -1.36 21.12
N ILE A 454 -56.51 -2.30 20.91
CA ILE A 454 -55.92 -2.59 19.60
C ILE A 454 -56.81 -3.57 18.84
N GLU A 455 -57.53 -3.06 17.83
CA GLU A 455 -57.87 -3.86 16.65
C GLU A 455 -56.61 -4.09 15.78
N PRO A 456 -56.49 -5.25 15.10
CA PRO A 456 -55.32 -5.57 14.29
C PRO A 456 -55.13 -4.55 13.16
N SER A 457 -54.10 -3.72 13.30
CA SER A 457 -53.67 -2.74 12.30
C SER A 457 -53.33 -3.43 10.97
N THR A 458 -54.16 -3.16 9.96
CA THR A 458 -53.92 -3.61 8.59
C THR A 458 -52.70 -2.90 8.01
N ALA A 459 -51.79 -3.67 7.42
CA ALA A 459 -50.63 -3.15 6.71
C ALA A 459 -51.05 -2.09 5.67
N PRO A 460 -50.26 -1.03 5.46
CA PRO A 460 -50.60 0.03 4.53
C PRO A 460 -50.88 -0.55 3.14
N LYS A 461 -52.05 -0.22 2.59
CA LYS A 461 -52.47 -0.66 1.26
C LYS A 461 -51.50 -0.08 0.23
N LEU A 462 -50.61 -0.92 -0.31
CA LEU A 462 -49.78 -0.59 -1.47
C LEU A 462 -50.64 0.03 -2.58
N THR A 463 -50.18 1.12 -3.19
CA THR A 463 -50.85 1.75 -4.33
C THR A 463 -50.94 0.78 -5.51
N LYS A 464 -51.89 0.99 -6.44
CA LYS A 464 -52.03 0.12 -7.63
C LYS A 464 -50.70 -0.01 -8.40
N THR A 465 -49.92 1.07 -8.45
CA THR A 465 -48.58 1.12 -9.07
C THR A 465 -47.57 0.26 -8.30
N GLN A 466 -47.52 0.35 -6.97
CA GLN A 466 -46.64 -0.46 -6.13
C GLN A 466 -47.00 -1.95 -6.20
N ARG A 467 -48.30 -2.31 -6.22
CA ARG A 467 -48.76 -3.70 -6.40
C ARG A 467 -48.35 -4.26 -7.76
N LYS A 468 -48.47 -3.45 -8.83
CA LYS A 468 -48.03 -3.84 -10.18
C LYS A 468 -46.51 -4.03 -10.25
N LYS A 469 -45.73 -3.18 -9.58
CA LYS A 469 -44.27 -3.27 -9.51
C LYS A 469 -43.81 -4.50 -8.71
N ALA A 470 -44.40 -4.74 -7.54
CA ALA A 470 -44.13 -5.93 -6.72
C ALA A 470 -44.49 -7.23 -7.45
N ARG A 471 -45.65 -7.27 -8.15
CA ARG A 471 -46.05 -8.43 -8.96
C ARG A 471 -45.11 -8.69 -10.13
N ARG A 472 -44.63 -7.65 -10.82
CA ARG A 472 -43.62 -7.79 -11.89
C ARG A 472 -42.28 -8.30 -11.36
N TYR A 473 -41.87 -7.83 -10.18
CA TYR A 473 -40.64 -8.30 -9.53
C TYR A 473 -40.73 -9.78 -9.12
N GLN A 474 -41.82 -10.20 -8.49
CA GLN A 474 -42.05 -11.61 -8.14
C GLN A 474 -42.14 -12.52 -9.38
N GLN A 475 -42.79 -12.07 -10.46
CA GLN A 475 -42.81 -12.82 -11.73
C GLN A 475 -41.42 -12.95 -12.37
N ARG A 476 -40.56 -11.94 -12.21
CA ARG A 476 -39.17 -11.98 -12.70
C ARG A 476 -38.33 -12.97 -11.89
N LEU A 477 -38.47 -12.98 -10.57
CA LEU A 477 -37.80 -13.96 -9.69
C LEU A 477 -38.25 -15.40 -9.99
N ALA A 478 -39.55 -15.63 -10.18
CA ALA A 478 -40.08 -16.95 -10.54
C ALA A 478 -39.51 -17.47 -11.86
N ARG A 479 -39.40 -16.61 -12.90
CA ARG A 479 -38.80 -16.98 -14.18
C ARG A 479 -37.31 -17.28 -14.10
N MET A 480 -36.59 -16.57 -13.23
CA MET A 480 -35.16 -16.84 -12.99
C MET A 480 -34.95 -18.16 -12.24
N ALA A 481 -35.86 -18.51 -11.32
CA ALA A 481 -35.83 -19.78 -10.62
C ALA A 481 -36.22 -20.97 -11.53
N GLU A 482 -37.20 -20.80 -12.42
CA GLU A 482 -37.62 -21.84 -13.38
C GLU A 482 -36.56 -22.11 -14.46
N GLY A 483 -35.82 -21.09 -14.89
CA GLY A 483 -34.73 -21.25 -15.86
C GLY A 483 -33.49 -21.98 -15.31
N ALA A 484 -33.35 -22.07 -13.99
CA ALA A 484 -32.22 -22.73 -13.33
C ALA A 484 -32.44 -24.24 -13.05
N ALA A 485 -33.66 -24.76 -13.27
CA ALA A 485 -34.05 -26.10 -12.83
C ALA A 485 -34.09 -27.18 -13.94
N VAL A 486 -33.62 -26.88 -15.17
CA VAL A 486 -33.81 -27.79 -16.33
C VAL A 486 -32.60 -28.67 -16.68
N ASP A 487 -31.41 -28.44 -16.13
CA ASP A 487 -30.25 -29.32 -16.37
C ASP A 487 -29.80 -30.04 -15.09
N GLY A 488 -30.19 -31.30 -14.94
CA GLY A 488 -29.64 -32.17 -13.90
C GLY A 488 -30.53 -33.34 -13.46
N THR A 489 -30.84 -34.27 -14.36
CA THR A 489 -31.32 -35.61 -13.98
C THR A 489 -30.20 -36.64 -14.15
N SER A 490 -29.57 -37.05 -13.05
CA SER A 490 -28.92 -38.36 -12.96
C SER A 490 -29.25 -39.00 -11.60
N GLU A 491 -29.44 -40.32 -11.66
CA GLU A 491 -30.16 -41.15 -10.69
C GLU A 491 -29.39 -41.38 -9.38
N GLY A 492 -30.06 -41.18 -8.24
CA GLY A 492 -29.59 -41.56 -6.91
C GLY A 492 -30.20 -42.88 -6.42
N LYS A 493 -29.35 -43.87 -6.14
CA LYS A 493 -29.69 -45.07 -5.35
C LYS A 493 -29.61 -44.76 -3.85
N ASN A 494 -30.68 -45.13 -3.15
CA ASN A 494 -30.85 -45.06 -1.70
C ASN A 494 -29.85 -45.93 -0.93
N ILE A 495 -29.17 -45.36 0.07
CA ILE A 495 -28.65 -46.09 1.24
C ILE A 495 -28.91 -45.24 2.49
N ALA A 496 -29.61 -45.84 3.47
CA ALA A 496 -29.93 -45.25 4.77
C ALA A 496 -28.70 -45.21 5.70
N PRO A 497 -28.61 -44.25 6.63
CA PRO A 497 -27.53 -44.24 7.61
C PRO A 497 -27.94 -44.99 8.90
N THR A 498 -27.09 -45.96 9.24
CA THR A 498 -27.06 -46.69 10.50
C THR A 498 -26.53 -45.79 11.62
N THR A 499 -27.27 -45.71 12.71
CA THR A 499 -26.88 -45.12 14.00
C THR A 499 -25.76 -45.94 14.65
N ALA A 500 -24.68 -45.29 15.06
CA ALA A 500 -23.68 -45.90 15.94
C ALA A 500 -23.20 -44.90 16.99
N ASP A 501 -23.17 -45.41 18.22
CA ASP A 501 -22.82 -44.79 19.49
C ASP A 501 -21.41 -44.19 19.52
N ILE A 502 -21.27 -43.04 20.21
CA ILE A 502 -19.98 -42.56 20.70
C ILE A 502 -20.06 -42.39 22.21
N SER A 503 -19.48 -43.39 22.88
CA SER A 503 -19.21 -43.41 24.31
C SER A 503 -18.12 -42.41 24.70
N THR A 504 -18.40 -41.67 25.76
CA THR A 504 -17.47 -40.83 26.53
C THR A 504 -16.39 -41.68 27.20
N PRO A 505 -15.15 -41.18 27.36
CA PRO A 505 -14.31 -41.61 28.47
C PRO A 505 -14.01 -40.48 29.46
N ALA A 506 -13.92 -40.93 30.70
CA ALA A 506 -13.89 -40.18 31.93
C ALA A 506 -12.53 -39.54 32.24
N ALA A 507 -12.62 -38.56 33.13
CA ALA A 507 -11.53 -37.84 33.75
C ALA A 507 -10.55 -38.76 34.51
N ALA A 508 -9.26 -38.45 34.39
CA ALA A 508 -8.22 -38.93 35.30
C ALA A 508 -7.47 -37.74 35.88
N GLN A 509 -7.61 -37.59 37.20
CA GLN A 509 -6.80 -36.71 38.05
C GLN A 509 -5.39 -37.30 38.18
N VAL A 510 -4.36 -36.47 38.03
CA VAL A 510 -3.01 -36.79 38.50
C VAL A 510 -2.46 -35.57 39.24
N ALA A 511 -2.33 -35.73 40.56
CA ALA A 511 -1.57 -34.87 41.44
C ALA A 511 -0.09 -35.27 41.39
N GLY A 512 0.81 -34.29 41.40
CA GLY A 512 2.26 -34.50 41.51
C GLY A 512 2.97 -33.21 41.96
N PRO A 513 3.96 -33.29 42.88
CA PRO A 513 4.32 -32.19 43.78
C PRO A 513 5.37 -31.21 43.25
N SER A 514 5.33 -30.02 43.85
CA SER A 514 6.26 -28.89 43.71
C SER A 514 7.71 -29.26 44.07
N GLN A 515 8.65 -29.02 43.15
CA GLN A 515 10.08 -28.94 43.44
C GLN A 515 10.55 -27.49 43.35
N ALA A 516 11.25 -27.05 44.39
CA ALA A 516 11.88 -25.74 44.51
C ALA A 516 13.12 -25.64 43.60
N TYR A 517 13.20 -24.56 42.83
CA TYR A 517 14.33 -24.26 41.95
C TYR A 517 15.40 -23.46 42.71
N VAL A 518 16.62 -24.00 42.77
CA VAL A 518 17.82 -23.35 43.31
C VAL A 518 18.49 -22.54 42.20
N VAL A 519 18.77 -21.27 42.47
CA VAL A 519 19.43 -20.33 41.56
C VAL A 519 20.95 -20.44 41.72
N PRO A 520 21.75 -20.73 40.66
CA PRO A 520 23.20 -20.59 40.71
C PRO A 520 23.62 -19.15 40.38
N SER A 521 24.43 -18.54 41.26
CA SER A 521 25.07 -17.24 41.07
C SER A 521 26.17 -17.30 40.00
N ALA A 522 26.11 -16.44 39.00
CA ALA A 522 27.16 -16.26 38.00
C ALA A 522 28.20 -15.20 38.48
N PRO A 523 29.51 -15.36 38.19
CA PRO A 523 30.54 -14.39 38.55
C PRO A 523 30.58 -13.19 37.59
N LEU A 524 30.90 -12.02 38.15
CA LEU A 524 31.20 -10.77 37.44
C LEU A 524 32.53 -10.88 36.67
N GLU A 525 32.52 -10.53 35.39
CA GLU A 525 33.73 -10.41 34.56
C GLU A 525 33.96 -8.94 34.13
N ALA A 526 35.24 -8.58 34.05
CA ALA A 526 35.77 -7.23 34.23
C ALA A 526 35.78 -6.33 32.97
N VAL A 527 35.85 -5.02 33.22
CA VAL A 527 35.93 -3.91 32.26
C VAL A 527 37.35 -3.79 31.67
N PRO A 528 37.52 -3.46 30.37
CA PRO A 528 38.84 -3.40 29.71
C PRO A 528 39.59 -2.06 29.89
N GLU A 529 40.93 -2.13 29.91
CA GLU A 529 41.87 -1.00 30.01
C GLU A 529 42.05 -0.21 28.69
N PRO A 530 42.42 1.09 28.77
CA PRO A 530 42.53 1.98 27.60
C PRO A 530 43.90 2.00 26.89
N ILE A 531 43.83 2.31 25.59
CA ILE A 531 44.91 2.30 24.58
C ILE A 531 45.84 3.53 24.68
N ALA A 532 47.15 3.32 24.47
CA ALA A 532 48.18 4.37 24.47
C ALA A 532 48.33 5.12 23.11
N PRO A 533 48.72 6.43 23.11
CA PRO A 533 48.85 7.24 21.91
C PRO A 533 50.22 7.16 21.20
N ARG A 534 50.21 7.33 19.86
CA ARG A 534 51.36 7.26 18.93
C ARG A 534 52.15 8.58 18.82
N ALA A 535 53.47 8.47 18.64
CA ALA A 535 54.43 9.56 18.44
C ALA A 535 54.51 10.09 16.98
N PRO A 536 55.05 11.32 16.74
CA PRO A 536 54.99 12.01 15.45
C PRO A 536 56.13 11.68 14.47
N LYS A 537 55.81 11.75 13.16
CA LYS A 537 56.62 11.27 12.03
C LYS A 537 57.38 12.42 11.34
N ILE A 538 58.70 12.25 11.15
CA ILE A 538 59.64 13.17 10.47
C ILE A 538 59.52 13.04 8.94
N LYS A 539 59.63 14.17 8.20
CA LYS A 539 59.63 14.22 6.72
C LYS A 539 61.04 14.51 6.17
N THR A 540 61.47 13.72 5.20
CA THR A 540 62.65 13.97 4.36
C THR A 540 62.20 14.19 2.90
N ARG A 541 62.67 15.26 2.25
CA ARG A 541 62.44 15.59 0.83
C ARG A 541 63.61 15.05 -0.01
N GLY A 542 63.31 14.38 -1.11
CA GLY A 542 64.25 14.04 -2.18
C GLY A 542 63.73 14.59 -3.52
N VAL A 543 64.62 15.20 -4.29
CA VAL A 543 64.42 15.84 -5.59
C VAL A 543 64.91 14.88 -6.69
N ALA A 544 64.12 14.67 -7.74
CA ALA A 544 64.56 14.35 -9.11
C ALA A 544 63.31 14.47 -10.02
N ASP A 545 63.23 15.30 -11.07
CA ASP A 545 64.04 15.57 -12.27
C ASP A 545 63.39 14.94 -13.52
N VAL A 546 63.38 15.73 -14.59
CA VAL A 546 62.41 15.75 -15.68
C VAL A 546 63.04 15.16 -16.96
N SER A 547 62.33 14.25 -17.63
CA SER A 547 62.52 13.98 -19.07
C SER A 547 61.21 13.41 -19.64
N ARG A 548 60.49 14.18 -20.47
CA ARG A 548 60.61 14.34 -21.94
C ARG A 548 60.33 13.03 -22.69
N ILE A 549 59.09 12.85 -23.13
CA ILE A 549 58.73 11.89 -24.20
C ILE A 549 57.85 12.64 -25.22
N GLU A 550 58.22 12.41 -26.47
CA GLU A 550 57.83 13.10 -27.70
C GLU A 550 56.43 12.70 -28.19
N ALA A 551 55.81 13.62 -28.93
CA ALA A 551 54.51 13.47 -29.57
C ALA A 551 54.59 12.45 -30.73
N ARG A 552 53.56 11.59 -30.82
CA ARG A 552 53.31 10.76 -32.00
C ARG A 552 51.96 11.10 -32.61
N ASP A 553 51.96 11.11 -33.94
CA ASP A 553 50.87 11.47 -34.84
C ASP A 553 49.61 10.60 -34.67
N VAL A 554 48.48 11.25 -34.90
CA VAL A 554 47.11 10.72 -34.76
C VAL A 554 46.61 10.28 -36.14
N GLU A 555 46.26 9.00 -36.28
CA GLU A 555 45.40 8.53 -37.38
C GLU A 555 43.92 8.57 -36.97
N PRO A 556 42.99 8.80 -37.93
CA PRO A 556 41.57 8.96 -37.64
C PRO A 556 40.89 7.61 -37.47
N VAL A 557 40.42 7.32 -36.25
CA VAL A 557 39.66 6.08 -35.96
C VAL A 557 38.17 6.28 -36.21
N GLN A 558 37.64 5.34 -36.98
CA GLN A 558 36.27 5.17 -37.45
C GLN A 558 35.28 4.81 -36.32
N ASN A 559 34.03 5.26 -36.50
CA ASN A 559 32.75 4.78 -35.94
C ASN A 559 32.79 4.01 -34.61
N ILE A 560 32.39 4.72 -33.54
CA ILE A 560 32.08 4.14 -32.23
C ILE A 560 30.70 3.48 -32.30
N THR A 561 30.70 2.16 -32.43
CA THR A 561 29.53 1.34 -32.08
C THR A 561 29.41 1.32 -30.54
N GLU A 562 28.25 1.67 -30.00
CA GLU A 562 27.97 1.70 -28.56
C GLU A 562 28.24 0.32 -27.91
N ARG A 563 29.41 0.17 -27.29
CA ARG A 563 29.69 -0.95 -26.38
C ARG A 563 29.16 -0.57 -25.00
N LYS A 564 28.08 -1.23 -24.56
CA LYS A 564 27.64 -1.19 -23.15
C LYS A 564 28.81 -1.59 -22.25
N SER A 565 29.25 -0.68 -21.39
CA SER A 565 30.36 -0.94 -20.48
C SER A 565 29.90 -1.92 -19.39
N ASN A 566 30.57 -3.06 -19.27
CA ASN A 566 30.35 -4.04 -18.19
C ASN A 566 31.08 -3.59 -16.92
N VAL A 567 30.76 -2.40 -16.40
CA VAL A 567 31.29 -1.94 -15.11
C VAL A 567 30.38 -2.51 -14.01
N PRO A 568 30.90 -3.25 -13.02
CA PRO A 568 30.12 -3.72 -11.89
C PRO A 568 29.43 -2.55 -11.17
N ALA A 569 28.18 -2.73 -10.75
CA ALA A 569 27.49 -1.72 -9.94
C ALA A 569 28.21 -1.56 -8.59
N VAL A 570 28.87 -0.42 -8.37
CA VAL A 570 29.56 -0.11 -7.12
C VAL A 570 28.68 0.78 -6.25
N TYR A 571 28.42 0.35 -5.02
CA TYR A 571 27.61 1.10 -4.05
C TYR A 571 28.52 1.84 -3.06
N ALA A 572 28.58 3.18 -3.15
CA ALA A 572 29.23 3.97 -2.11
C ALA A 572 28.37 4.01 -0.85
N LEU A 573 29.00 3.82 0.32
CA LEU A 573 28.34 3.81 1.62
C LEU A 573 28.63 5.09 2.41
N GLY A 574 27.64 5.55 3.19
CA GLY A 574 27.79 6.62 4.17
C GLY A 574 28.25 7.96 3.58
N LYS A 575 29.33 8.54 4.11
CA LYS A 575 29.81 9.87 3.72
C LYS A 575 30.15 9.99 2.23
N SER A 576 30.66 8.91 1.63
CA SER A 576 30.99 8.89 0.19
C SER A 576 29.76 8.91 -0.71
N TYR A 577 28.63 8.38 -0.24
CA TYR A 577 27.36 8.50 -0.96
C TYR A 577 26.94 9.97 -1.05
N ASN A 578 26.98 10.71 0.07
CA ASN A 578 26.65 12.14 0.08
C ASN A 578 27.60 12.93 -0.83
N THR A 579 28.90 12.58 -0.84
CA THR A 579 29.87 13.17 -1.77
C THR A 579 29.50 12.90 -3.22
N MET A 580 29.12 11.66 -3.54
CA MET A 580 28.72 11.24 -4.89
C MET A 580 27.41 11.87 -5.36
N GLU A 581 26.39 11.91 -4.50
CA GLU A 581 25.11 12.58 -4.73
C GLU A 581 25.33 14.06 -5.02
N ARG A 582 26.19 14.71 -4.22
CA ARG A 582 26.55 16.10 -4.42
C ARG A 582 27.32 16.33 -5.72
N LEU A 583 28.20 15.39 -6.09
CA LEU A 583 29.03 15.48 -7.29
C LEU A 583 28.22 15.26 -8.58
N LEU A 584 27.33 14.26 -8.60
CA LEU A 584 26.68 13.77 -9.83
C LEU A 584 25.25 14.28 -10.00
N VAL A 585 24.53 14.55 -8.90
CA VAL A 585 23.13 15.01 -8.95
C VAL A 585 23.06 16.51 -8.70
N ARG A 586 23.44 16.95 -7.49
CA ARG A 586 23.23 18.35 -7.07
C ARG A 586 24.15 19.31 -7.81
N ASN A 587 25.37 18.88 -8.14
CA ASN A 587 26.32 19.70 -8.90
C ASN A 587 26.58 21.07 -8.23
N GLU A 588 26.55 21.14 -6.89
CA GLU A 588 26.52 22.42 -6.15
C GLU A 588 27.43 22.48 -4.92
N GLY A 589 27.99 23.68 -4.71
CA GLY A 589 28.81 24.07 -3.56
C GLY A 589 30.22 23.46 -3.52
N SER A 590 31.02 23.88 -2.53
CA SER A 590 32.40 23.41 -2.35
C SER A 590 32.46 22.02 -1.72
N MET A 591 33.37 21.17 -2.18
CA MET A 591 33.49 19.78 -1.73
C MET A 591 34.86 19.53 -1.10
N ASP A 592 34.91 18.95 0.10
CA ASP A 592 36.19 18.59 0.72
C ASP A 592 36.97 17.61 -0.17
N TRP A 593 38.24 17.90 -0.40
CA TRP A 593 39.08 17.14 -1.32
C TRP A 593 39.34 15.71 -0.83
N HIS A 594 39.48 15.51 0.49
CA HIS A 594 39.71 14.17 1.04
C HIS A 594 38.46 13.31 0.95
N ASP A 595 37.28 13.91 1.08
CA ASP A 595 36.01 13.22 0.87
C ASP A 595 35.85 12.78 -0.60
N PHE A 596 36.27 13.61 -1.55
CA PHE A 596 36.30 13.25 -2.97
C PHE A 596 37.29 12.13 -3.28
N GLU A 597 38.54 12.23 -2.81
CA GLU A 597 39.55 11.16 -3.00
C GLU A 597 39.06 9.82 -2.41
N ARG A 598 38.48 9.85 -1.21
CA ARG A 598 37.94 8.65 -0.54
C ARG A 598 36.79 8.03 -1.34
N MET A 599 35.90 8.85 -1.89
CA MET A 599 34.82 8.39 -2.76
C MET A 599 35.36 7.72 -4.03
N MET A 600 36.38 8.30 -4.68
CA MET A 600 37.01 7.70 -5.87
C MET A 600 37.66 6.34 -5.55
N VAL A 601 38.34 6.22 -4.40
CA VAL A 601 38.90 4.93 -3.94
C VAL A 601 37.81 3.89 -3.71
N GLN A 602 36.66 4.27 -3.13
CA GLN A 602 35.52 3.37 -2.96
C GLN A 602 34.88 2.95 -4.28
N LEU A 603 34.97 3.78 -5.32
CA LEU A 603 34.62 3.43 -6.70
C LEU A 603 35.71 2.58 -7.40
N HIS A 604 36.68 2.06 -6.65
CA HIS A 604 37.81 1.27 -7.12
C HIS A 604 38.76 2.00 -8.09
N PHE A 605 38.77 3.34 -8.09
CA PHE A 605 39.83 4.08 -8.77
C PHE A 605 41.13 4.00 -7.96
N LYS A 606 42.25 3.71 -8.65
CA LYS A 606 43.59 3.83 -8.07
C LYS A 606 44.00 5.31 -8.11
N VAL A 607 44.27 5.89 -6.93
CA VAL A 607 44.72 7.28 -6.80
C VAL A 607 46.25 7.30 -6.83
N ILE A 608 46.82 7.80 -7.93
CA ILE A 608 48.26 7.83 -8.17
C ILE A 608 48.70 9.30 -8.10
N PRO A 609 49.37 9.74 -7.00
CA PRO A 609 49.94 11.07 -6.94
C PRO A 609 51.08 11.17 -7.96
N THR A 610 51.07 12.21 -8.79
CA THR A 610 52.18 12.51 -9.72
C THR A 610 53.05 13.63 -9.14
N SER A 611 54.08 14.05 -9.88
CA SER A 611 54.95 15.14 -9.43
C SER A 611 54.17 16.46 -9.29
N GLY A 612 54.30 17.09 -8.12
CA GLY A 612 53.60 18.34 -7.81
C GLY A 612 52.20 18.14 -7.20
N SER A 613 51.24 18.98 -7.59
CA SER A 613 49.84 18.93 -7.13
C SER A 613 48.94 18.06 -8.01
N ALA A 614 49.47 17.46 -9.07
CA ALA A 614 48.70 16.62 -9.98
C ALA A 614 48.43 15.23 -9.36
N ILE A 615 47.21 14.73 -9.55
CA ILE A 615 46.77 13.41 -9.12
C ILE A 615 46.08 12.73 -10.32
N VAL A 616 46.41 11.46 -10.51
CA VAL A 616 45.81 10.61 -11.55
C VAL A 616 44.90 9.60 -10.89
N PHE A 617 43.63 9.60 -11.28
CA PHE A 617 42.65 8.60 -10.87
C PHE A 617 42.55 7.58 -12.00
N SER A 618 43.23 6.46 -11.84
CA SER A 618 43.15 5.35 -12.80
C SER A 618 41.87 4.55 -12.54
N PRO A 619 40.99 4.36 -13.53
CA PRO A 619 39.78 3.57 -13.36
C PRO A 619 40.11 2.09 -13.11
N PRO A 620 39.14 1.29 -12.60
CA PRO A 620 39.29 -0.15 -12.52
C PRO A 620 39.53 -0.75 -13.92
N GLU A 621 40.33 -1.82 -13.99
CA GLU A 621 40.77 -2.44 -15.26
C GLU A 621 39.59 -2.88 -16.15
N SER A 622 38.43 -3.16 -15.55
CA SER A 622 37.19 -3.50 -16.26
C SER A 622 36.59 -2.35 -17.08
N ALA A 623 36.93 -1.09 -16.79
CA ALA A 623 36.29 0.06 -17.41
C ALA A 623 36.93 0.47 -18.76
N ASN A 624 38.04 -0.14 -19.18
CA ASN A 624 38.79 0.12 -20.43
C ASN A 624 38.75 1.59 -20.91
N THR A 625 38.98 2.53 -19.99
CA THR A 625 38.82 3.98 -20.19
C THR A 625 40.08 4.71 -19.75
N THR A 626 40.30 5.90 -20.31
CA THR A 626 41.48 6.71 -20.01
C THR A 626 41.49 7.17 -18.53
N PRO A 627 42.68 7.29 -17.90
CA PRO A 627 42.79 7.84 -16.55
C PRO A 627 42.26 9.28 -16.44
N PHE A 628 41.72 9.63 -15.28
CA PHE A 628 41.22 10.97 -14.98
C PHE A 628 42.30 11.79 -14.27
N PHE A 629 42.71 12.91 -14.88
CA PHE A 629 43.77 13.78 -14.36
C PHE A 629 43.16 15.03 -13.71
N MET A 630 43.61 15.33 -12.49
CA MET A 630 43.17 16.54 -11.78
C MET A 630 44.28 17.08 -10.87
N HIS A 631 44.41 18.40 -10.83
CA HIS A 631 45.24 19.06 -9.81
C HIS A 631 44.47 19.13 -8.49
N ARG A 632 45.11 18.68 -7.40
CA ARG A 632 44.65 18.92 -6.04
C ARG A 632 44.42 20.43 -5.85
N PRO A 633 43.24 20.85 -5.35
CA PRO A 633 42.96 22.26 -5.13
C PRO A 633 43.98 22.86 -4.16
N HIS A 634 44.28 24.16 -4.31
CA HIS A 634 45.20 24.89 -3.43
C HIS A 634 44.59 25.18 -2.02
N GLY A 635 43.58 24.42 -1.61
CA GLY A 635 42.93 24.47 -0.31
C GLY A 635 42.40 23.08 0.07
N SER A 636 41.70 22.97 1.20
CA SER A 636 41.10 21.69 1.64
C SER A 636 39.89 21.29 0.81
N ALA A 637 39.29 22.20 0.05
CA ALA A 637 38.06 21.97 -0.71
C ALA A 637 38.21 22.32 -2.19
N MET A 638 37.50 21.57 -3.04
CA MET A 638 37.25 21.90 -4.43
C MET A 638 36.22 23.03 -4.54
N GLU A 639 36.51 23.97 -5.43
CA GLU A 639 35.59 25.05 -5.77
C GLU A 639 34.34 24.52 -6.48
N PRO A 640 33.16 25.15 -6.30
CA PRO A 640 31.89 24.66 -6.83
C PRO A 640 31.90 24.41 -8.35
N TRP A 641 32.58 25.26 -9.13
CA TRP A 641 32.63 25.08 -10.59
C TRP A 641 33.45 23.85 -10.99
N LYS A 642 34.52 23.53 -10.24
CA LYS A 642 35.31 22.30 -10.45
C LYS A 642 34.50 21.06 -10.10
N VAL A 643 33.69 21.11 -9.03
CA VAL A 643 32.77 20.01 -8.68
C VAL A 643 31.83 19.70 -9.86
N ARG A 644 31.23 20.73 -10.47
CA ARG A 644 30.37 20.57 -11.66
C ARG A 644 31.10 19.96 -12.85
N GLU A 645 32.31 20.43 -13.11
CA GLU A 645 33.12 19.94 -14.23
C GLU A 645 33.52 18.48 -14.04
N VAL A 646 33.98 18.12 -12.84
CA VAL A 646 34.36 16.75 -12.47
C VAL A 646 33.14 15.82 -12.57
N GLY A 647 31.98 16.22 -12.04
CA GLY A 647 30.75 15.43 -12.12
C GLY A 647 30.32 15.14 -13.56
N LYS A 648 30.37 16.16 -14.44
CA LYS A 648 30.10 15.99 -15.88
C LYS A 648 31.09 15.03 -16.55
N ARG A 649 32.39 15.15 -16.25
CA ARG A 649 33.43 14.28 -16.82
C ARG A 649 33.25 12.83 -16.37
N LEU A 650 32.99 12.59 -15.08
CA LEU A 650 32.77 11.24 -14.56
C LEU A 650 31.55 10.56 -15.20
N LYS A 651 30.44 11.29 -15.34
CA LYS A 651 29.24 10.79 -16.01
C LYS A 651 29.49 10.47 -17.49
N LYS A 652 30.20 11.35 -18.21
CA LYS A 652 30.46 11.18 -19.65
C LYS A 652 31.48 10.08 -19.94
N GLN A 653 32.54 9.98 -19.14
CA GLN A 653 33.71 9.14 -19.44
C GLN A 653 33.59 7.73 -18.87
N TYR A 654 32.91 7.58 -17.73
CA TYR A 654 32.83 6.30 -17.02
C TYR A 654 31.39 5.80 -16.84
N ASP A 655 30.40 6.50 -17.40
CA ASP A 655 28.97 6.22 -17.25
C ASP A 655 28.52 6.09 -15.78
N ILE A 656 29.22 6.78 -14.88
CA ILE A 656 28.89 6.76 -13.45
C ILE A 656 27.65 7.64 -13.26
N THR A 657 26.54 6.99 -12.93
CA THR A 657 25.29 7.66 -12.58
C THR A 657 24.98 7.44 -11.11
N CYS A 658 24.71 8.53 -10.38
CA CYS A 658 24.07 8.42 -9.08
C CYS A 658 22.58 8.29 -9.35
N LYS A 659 22.08 7.05 -9.42
CA LYS A 659 20.64 6.84 -9.27
C LYS A 659 20.32 7.32 -7.86
N HIS A 660 19.49 8.37 -7.74
CA HIS A 660 18.83 8.62 -6.48
C HIS A 660 18.15 7.31 -6.14
N SER A 661 18.64 6.65 -5.10
CA SER A 661 17.82 5.72 -4.39
C SER A 661 16.69 6.56 -3.80
N ASP A 662 15.59 6.71 -4.53
CA ASP A 662 14.26 6.79 -3.92
C ASP A 662 14.07 5.62 -2.93
N SER A 663 14.89 4.57 -3.10
CA SER A 663 15.13 3.55 -2.09
C SER A 663 15.77 4.01 -0.78
N MET A 664 16.21 5.25 -0.51
CA MET A 664 16.63 5.61 0.87
C MET A 664 15.45 6.04 1.76
N ILE A 665 14.44 6.71 1.19
CA ILE A 665 13.15 6.97 1.87
C ILE A 665 12.31 5.68 1.85
N SER A 666 12.33 4.94 0.73
CA SER A 666 11.84 3.56 0.69
C SER A 666 12.70 2.61 1.51
N ARG A 667 13.87 3.00 2.05
CA ARG A 667 14.66 2.25 3.07
C ARG A 667 14.53 2.88 4.45
N CYS A 668 13.82 3.95 4.72
CA CYS A 668 13.46 4.28 6.11
C CYS A 668 12.12 3.64 6.46
N ILE A 669 11.18 3.65 5.52
CA ILE A 669 9.95 2.84 5.56
C ILE A 669 10.31 1.38 5.26
N GLY A 670 11.17 1.17 4.26
CA GLY A 670 11.83 -0.12 4.02
C GLY A 670 12.60 -0.57 5.22
N SER A 671 13.59 0.09 5.82
CA SER A 671 14.37 -0.46 6.96
C SER A 671 13.52 -0.91 8.14
N PHE A 672 12.27 -0.49 8.29
CA PHE A 672 11.34 -1.14 9.24
C PHE A 672 10.70 -2.42 8.67
N LEU A 673 10.30 -2.43 7.38
CA LEU A 673 9.88 -3.60 6.57
C LEU A 673 11.02 -4.47 5.97
N CYS A 674 12.29 -4.07 6.10
CA CYS A 674 13.55 -4.56 5.48
C CYS A 674 14.49 -5.01 6.61
N LEU A 675 14.32 -4.51 7.84
CA LEU A 675 14.69 -5.31 9.02
C LEU A 675 13.79 -6.56 9.13
N ILE A 676 12.58 -6.51 8.54
CA ILE A 676 11.69 -7.67 8.35
C ILE A 676 12.06 -8.44 7.05
N CYS A 677 12.22 -7.80 5.88
CA CYS A 677 12.43 -8.51 4.60
C CYS A 677 13.88 -8.57 4.04
N THR A 678 14.90 -7.98 4.66
CA THR A 678 16.30 -7.96 4.14
C THR A 678 17.28 -8.71 5.03
N VAL A 679 16.76 -9.58 5.90
CA VAL A 679 17.46 -10.81 6.33
C VAL A 679 16.90 -12.02 5.57
N VAL A 680 16.38 -11.82 4.35
CA VAL A 680 15.84 -12.86 3.45
C VAL A 680 16.79 -13.11 2.25
N GLY A 681 18.05 -12.65 2.29
CA GLY A 681 18.97 -12.87 1.18
C GLY A 681 20.41 -12.42 1.44
N LEU A 682 21.08 -13.09 2.37
CA LEU A 682 22.49 -13.51 2.32
C LEU A 682 22.75 -14.54 3.41
#